data_AF-A0A7U9RJC3-F1
#
_entry.id   AF-A0A7U9RJC3-F1
#
_cell.length_a   1.000
_cell.length_b   1.000
_cell.length_c   1.000
_cell.angle_alpha   90.00
_cell.angle_beta   90.00
_cell.angle_gamma   90.00
#
_symmetry.space_group_name_H-M   'P 1'
#
loop_
_entity.id
_entity.type
_entity.pdbx_description
1 polymer ?
#
loop_
_entity_poly.entity_id
_entity_poly.type
_entity_poly.pdbx_seq_one_letter_code
_entity_poly.pdbx_strand_id
1 'polypeptide(L)'
;MKVQYLDKNWKFSYSTGTAYLDAKGLAYKKQVDLPHDFMIGTERTPDSRTEGAGGFFQGGIGTYEKKFLIPAEGKGKQFLLLIEGSYGNTEVWINGNLATLHHYGYTEFFVELTKWLKYGEENRLKIVVENTALPNSRWYTGSGLYRHVCLLEGEQVYLAPWSVFVRTPNLESIHVDAVLTNIGEEKEHTIVLKIQNQEGKEVAREAQQVVCQRGETTCHFDLHAEGMTAWSLETPYLYTAQIAVSETGERKEVSFGVRTIAFTREEGFLLNGNPVKLQGGCIHHDNGIVGSCAYSAMEERKVRLLKKSGYNAVRTSHNPMSTALLDACDRLGMLVMDEAFDQWRAKKNYGDYHLYFEDHWQEDLGSMVMRDRNHPSVIMYSIGNEIGERDGSGDGAKISHELCEYVRKMDSTRAVTNGVCAIFLDAGEFGGILANIFGSGEAVDLDSIPKEMKELLRQTDYVTEHWGEITADFVRDLDVVGYNYLDDRYEKDGNDFPERLIVGTESYPRMMKQVWERTMAHSYVLGDFTWTAFDYLGESGIGHAFYDQKGGLFCEYPWHLGYCGDYDLCGFIRPQGKFRRLLWKKETAPVITVLRPEHFGKKEAVSAWGWADVTESYSFPGFEGKEIRLDIYSDADEVEIRINGIVIDRVEVPETYIVQKNVIYEPGVIEVANYRDGKRMESSSLKTVGKASALRLTAARTDANDVQIVVVEAVDSHGERVPYDCSKISVCTLENARVAGFGTGNPVSEENFTTDTCTLYEGRALLVLEKEDAEKECRVVVTGNDALWILTGELKIK
;
A
#
# COMPACT_ATOMS: atom_id res chain seq x y z
N MET A 1 -0.20 29.24 3.10
CA MET A 1 -1.47 29.56 2.42
C MET A 1 -2.62 28.97 3.21
N LYS A 2 -3.80 29.59 3.22
CA LYS A 2 -5.01 29.01 3.79
C LYS A 2 -5.53 27.90 2.88
N VAL A 3 -5.81 26.73 3.47
CA VAL A 3 -6.32 25.54 2.76
C VAL A 3 -7.83 25.47 2.91
N GLN A 4 -8.53 25.22 1.81
CA GLN A 4 -9.96 24.89 1.80
C GLN A 4 -10.16 23.60 1.01
N TYR A 5 -10.59 22.53 1.69
CA TYR A 5 -10.98 21.29 1.02
C TYR A 5 -12.20 21.51 0.13
N LEU A 6 -12.10 21.04 -1.11
CA LEU A 6 -13.16 21.07 -2.10
C LEU A 6 -13.78 19.69 -2.28
N ASP A 7 -13.79 18.81 -1.30
CA ASP A 7 -14.18 17.42 -1.52
C ASP A 7 -15.69 17.20 -1.70
N LYS A 8 -16.54 18.03 -1.07
CA LYS A 8 -17.99 17.79 -1.06
C LYS A 8 -18.71 18.30 -2.31
N ASN A 9 -19.76 17.60 -2.74
CA ASN A 9 -20.79 18.03 -3.69
C ASN A 9 -20.32 18.31 -5.13
N TRP A 10 -19.48 17.45 -5.71
CA TRP A 10 -19.12 17.51 -7.12
C TRP A 10 -20.23 16.96 -8.01
N LYS A 11 -20.43 17.57 -9.17
CA LYS A 11 -21.21 16.94 -10.24
C LYS A 11 -20.27 16.06 -11.04
N PHE A 12 -20.60 14.78 -11.16
CA PHE A 12 -19.77 13.80 -11.83
C PHE A 12 -20.51 13.12 -12.97
N SER A 13 -19.83 12.92 -14.09
CA SER A 13 -20.27 12.08 -15.21
C SER A 13 -19.17 11.10 -15.62
N TYR A 14 -19.59 9.90 -16.02
CA TYR A 14 -18.72 8.81 -16.48
C TYR A 14 -19.07 8.42 -17.92
N SER A 15 -18.06 8.03 -18.70
CA SER A 15 -18.18 7.46 -20.04
C SER A 15 -17.12 6.39 -20.27
N THR A 16 -17.48 5.28 -20.90
CA THR A 16 -16.55 4.21 -21.31
C THR A 16 -15.74 4.56 -22.57
N GLY A 17 -15.88 5.79 -23.10
CA GLY A 17 -15.27 6.22 -24.37
C GLY A 17 -16.20 6.13 -25.58
N THR A 18 -17.44 5.64 -25.40
CA THR A 18 -18.50 5.63 -26.42
C THR A 18 -19.75 6.29 -25.89
N ALA A 19 -20.13 7.43 -26.49
CA ALA A 19 -21.34 8.25 -26.26
C ALA A 19 -21.75 8.55 -24.79
N TYR A 20 -21.79 9.84 -24.47
CA TYR A 20 -22.15 10.49 -23.19
C TYR A 20 -23.59 10.26 -22.70
N LEU A 21 -24.19 9.08 -22.83
CA LEU A 21 -25.62 8.93 -22.64
C LEU A 21 -25.98 7.79 -21.67
N ASP A 22 -26.80 8.10 -20.68
CA ASP A 22 -27.48 7.18 -19.78
C ASP A 22 -28.55 6.39 -20.53
N ALA A 23 -29.27 5.51 -19.82
CA ALA A 23 -30.36 4.70 -20.36
C ALA A 23 -31.51 5.51 -21.03
N LYS A 24 -31.52 6.83 -20.90
CA LYS A 24 -32.50 7.75 -21.50
C LYS A 24 -31.90 8.62 -22.61
N GLY A 25 -30.64 8.44 -22.98
CA GLY A 25 -30.00 9.29 -23.99
C GLY A 25 -29.45 10.61 -23.43
N LEU A 26 -29.20 10.74 -22.11
CA LEU A 26 -28.74 11.97 -21.44
C LEU A 26 -27.40 11.75 -20.73
N ALA A 27 -26.52 12.76 -20.65
CA ALA A 27 -25.30 12.66 -19.86
C ALA A 27 -25.55 12.17 -18.44
N TYR A 28 -25.04 10.98 -18.11
CA TYR A 28 -25.05 10.42 -16.76
C TYR A 28 -24.46 11.45 -15.81
N LYS A 29 -25.25 11.93 -14.84
CA LYS A 29 -24.82 12.92 -13.84
C LYS A 29 -25.23 12.44 -12.46
N LYS A 30 -24.25 12.19 -11.60
CA LYS A 30 -24.46 11.97 -10.16
C LYS A 30 -23.72 13.04 -9.35
N GLN A 31 -24.15 13.24 -8.12
CA GLN A 31 -23.39 14.01 -7.15
C GLN A 31 -22.47 13.05 -6.40
N VAL A 32 -21.20 13.44 -6.20
CA VAL A 32 -20.20 12.66 -5.47
C VAL A 32 -19.42 13.57 -4.54
N ASP A 33 -18.85 12.99 -3.49
CA ASP A 33 -17.79 13.62 -2.71
C ASP A 33 -16.47 12.92 -2.99
N LEU A 34 -15.37 13.63 -2.74
CA LEU A 34 -14.01 13.10 -2.82
C LEU A 34 -13.56 12.56 -1.45
N PRO A 35 -12.60 11.63 -1.41
CA PRO A 35 -12.01 10.95 -2.57
C PRO A 35 -13.01 10.06 -3.33
N HIS A 36 -12.92 10.02 -4.66
CA HIS A 36 -13.81 9.25 -5.52
C HIS A 36 -13.05 8.49 -6.60
N ASP A 37 -13.15 7.18 -6.51
CA ASP A 37 -12.79 6.22 -7.54
C ASP A 37 -14.06 5.76 -8.25
N PHE A 38 -14.21 6.08 -9.54
CA PHE A 38 -15.36 5.61 -10.31
C PHE A 38 -15.17 4.20 -10.88
N MET A 39 -13.92 3.72 -10.98
CA MET A 39 -13.60 2.42 -11.55
C MET A 39 -14.11 1.29 -10.66
N ILE A 40 -14.03 1.45 -9.34
CA ILE A 40 -14.47 0.44 -8.35
C ILE A 40 -15.96 0.08 -8.47
N GLY A 41 -16.77 1.02 -8.98
CA GLY A 41 -18.20 0.83 -9.20
C GLY A 41 -18.56 0.28 -10.58
N THR A 42 -17.59 0.08 -11.47
CA THR A 42 -17.84 -0.45 -12.82
C THR A 42 -18.19 -1.94 -12.80
N GLU A 43 -18.97 -2.38 -13.77
CA GLU A 43 -19.23 -3.81 -13.98
C GLU A 43 -17.95 -4.48 -14.52
N ARG A 44 -17.50 -5.53 -13.82
CA ARG A 44 -16.38 -6.35 -14.27
C ARG A 44 -16.87 -7.37 -15.28
N THR A 45 -16.11 -7.55 -16.37
CA THR A 45 -16.43 -8.54 -17.40
C THR A 45 -15.15 -9.22 -17.91
N PRO A 46 -15.24 -10.43 -18.49
CA PRO A 46 -14.10 -11.09 -19.13
C PRO A 46 -13.43 -10.24 -20.23
N ASP A 47 -14.20 -9.39 -20.91
CA ASP A 47 -13.75 -8.54 -22.03
C ASP A 47 -13.19 -7.17 -21.57
N SER A 48 -13.01 -6.96 -20.26
CA SER A 48 -12.47 -5.71 -19.72
C SER A 48 -11.06 -5.47 -20.21
N ARG A 49 -10.77 -4.27 -20.73
CA ARG A 49 -9.46 -3.93 -21.33
C ARG A 49 -8.31 -3.83 -20.33
N THR A 50 -8.60 -3.83 -19.04
CA THR A 50 -7.59 -3.97 -17.98
C THR A 50 -7.14 -5.39 -17.78
N GLU A 51 -7.89 -6.37 -18.30
CA GLU A 51 -7.64 -7.81 -18.17
C GLU A 51 -7.40 -8.21 -16.70
N GLY A 52 -6.64 -9.28 -16.47
CA GLY A 52 -6.27 -9.71 -15.13
C GLY A 52 -5.43 -8.67 -14.36
N ALA A 53 -4.68 -7.83 -15.07
CA ALA A 53 -3.80 -6.81 -14.49
C ALA A 53 -4.58 -5.80 -13.64
N GLY A 54 -5.66 -5.23 -14.17
CA GLY A 54 -6.53 -4.33 -13.39
C GLY A 54 -7.75 -5.03 -12.79
N GLY A 55 -7.71 -6.34 -12.56
CA GLY A 55 -8.78 -7.09 -11.86
C GLY A 55 -10.09 -7.15 -12.64
N PHE A 56 -10.02 -7.03 -13.97
CA PHE A 56 -11.17 -6.97 -14.89
C PHE A 56 -12.11 -5.78 -14.65
N PHE A 57 -11.64 -4.68 -14.03
CA PHE A 57 -12.41 -3.44 -13.92
C PHE A 57 -12.34 -2.59 -15.19
N GLN A 58 -13.33 -1.73 -15.43
CA GLN A 58 -13.37 -0.87 -16.62
C GLN A 58 -12.76 0.50 -16.30
N GLY A 59 -11.87 1.00 -17.16
CA GLY A 59 -11.46 2.41 -17.10
C GLY A 59 -12.53 3.31 -17.73
N GLY A 60 -12.10 4.40 -18.35
CA GLY A 60 -12.97 5.36 -19.03
C GLY A 60 -12.62 6.80 -18.68
N ILE A 61 -13.58 7.69 -18.89
CA ILE A 61 -13.42 9.14 -18.70
C ILE A 61 -14.39 9.61 -17.63
N GLY A 62 -13.85 10.20 -16.57
CA GLY A 62 -14.61 10.88 -15.52
C GLY A 62 -14.55 12.39 -15.70
N THR A 63 -15.68 13.09 -15.61
CA THR A 63 -15.71 14.57 -15.59
C THR A 63 -16.33 15.05 -14.30
N TYR A 64 -15.60 15.87 -13.56
CA TYR A 64 -15.98 16.47 -12.30
C TYR A 64 -16.19 17.97 -12.50
N GLU A 65 -17.36 18.49 -12.14
CA GLU A 65 -17.69 19.91 -12.22
C GLU A 65 -18.06 20.47 -10.84
N LYS A 66 -17.48 21.63 -10.52
CA LYS A 66 -17.76 22.36 -9.29
C LYS A 66 -17.83 23.86 -9.52
N LYS A 67 -18.73 24.49 -8.78
CA LYS A 67 -18.89 25.94 -8.74
C LYS A 67 -18.45 26.45 -7.38
N PHE A 68 -17.76 27.58 -7.37
CA PHE A 68 -17.31 28.23 -6.13
C PHE A 68 -17.21 29.73 -6.33
N LEU A 69 -17.36 30.49 -5.24
CA LEU A 69 -17.26 31.94 -5.24
C LEU A 69 -15.94 32.36 -4.62
N ILE A 70 -15.25 33.29 -5.28
CA ILE A 70 -14.13 34.02 -4.68
C ILE A 70 -14.62 35.46 -4.43
N PRO A 71 -14.65 35.94 -3.18
CA PRO A 71 -15.08 37.30 -2.87
C PRO A 71 -14.27 38.37 -3.61
N ALA A 72 -14.84 39.56 -3.78
CA ALA A 72 -14.17 40.66 -4.47
C ALA A 72 -12.86 41.07 -3.77
N GLU A 73 -12.82 40.91 -2.45
CA GLU A 73 -11.69 41.14 -1.55
C GLU A 73 -10.52 40.17 -1.78
N GLY A 74 -10.75 39.06 -2.50
CA GLY A 74 -9.69 38.14 -2.89
C GLY A 74 -8.78 38.69 -3.99
N LYS A 75 -9.14 39.81 -4.64
CA LYS A 75 -8.34 40.38 -5.72
C LYS A 75 -6.96 40.82 -5.22
N GLY A 76 -5.90 40.34 -5.88
CA GLY A 76 -4.51 40.63 -5.52
C GLY A 76 -3.86 39.59 -4.60
N LYS A 77 -4.60 38.55 -4.22
CA LYS A 77 -4.09 37.34 -3.57
C LYS A 77 -3.71 36.26 -4.59
N GLN A 78 -2.97 35.25 -4.14
CA GLN A 78 -2.62 34.08 -4.94
C GLN A 78 -3.58 32.92 -4.66
N PHE A 79 -4.07 32.27 -5.71
CA PHE A 79 -4.92 31.09 -5.63
C PHE A 79 -4.32 29.92 -6.42
N LEU A 80 -4.12 28.80 -5.74
CA LEU A 80 -3.71 27.53 -6.35
C LEU A 80 -4.80 26.49 -6.13
N LEU A 81 -5.00 25.60 -7.10
CA LEU A 81 -5.66 24.32 -6.87
C LEU A 81 -4.58 23.30 -6.55
N LEU A 82 -4.75 22.57 -5.48
CA LEU A 82 -3.95 21.40 -5.13
C LEU A 82 -4.78 20.15 -5.41
N ILE A 83 -4.22 19.21 -6.18
CA ILE A 83 -4.79 17.87 -6.40
C ILE A 83 -3.75 16.88 -5.89
N GLU A 84 -4.07 16.16 -4.80
CA GLU A 84 -3.13 15.23 -4.15
C GLU A 84 -2.89 13.93 -4.94
N GLY A 85 -3.79 13.61 -5.87
CA GLY A 85 -3.68 12.45 -6.76
C GLY A 85 -4.93 12.27 -7.63
N SER A 86 -4.70 11.96 -8.91
CA SER A 86 -5.76 11.74 -9.90
C SER A 86 -5.30 10.75 -10.96
N TYR A 87 -5.94 9.58 -11.04
CA TYR A 87 -5.50 8.50 -11.94
C TYR A 87 -6.38 8.41 -13.18
N GLY A 88 -5.88 8.62 -14.41
CA GLY A 88 -4.66 9.34 -14.80
C GLY A 88 -4.99 10.37 -15.88
N ASN A 89 -4.00 10.97 -16.54
CA ASN A 89 -4.19 11.94 -17.65
C ASN A 89 -5.28 12.97 -17.36
N THR A 90 -4.99 13.86 -16.42
CA THR A 90 -5.93 14.82 -15.87
C THR A 90 -5.87 16.15 -16.59
N GLU A 91 -7.02 16.65 -17.03
CA GLU A 91 -7.20 18.01 -17.53
C GLU A 91 -7.90 18.88 -16.47
N VAL A 92 -7.36 20.05 -16.18
CA VAL A 92 -7.99 21.02 -15.28
C VAL A 92 -8.43 22.25 -16.05
N TRP A 93 -9.72 22.58 -15.97
CA TRP A 93 -10.33 23.72 -16.66
C TRP A 93 -10.96 24.68 -15.66
N ILE A 94 -10.70 25.98 -15.81
CA ILE A 94 -11.34 27.02 -15.00
C ILE A 94 -11.94 28.09 -15.91
N ASN A 95 -13.24 28.34 -15.73
CA ASN A 95 -14.02 29.30 -16.52
C ASN A 95 -13.95 29.11 -18.05
N GLY A 96 -13.80 27.86 -18.51
CA GLY A 96 -13.79 27.50 -19.93
C GLY A 96 -12.41 27.47 -20.59
N ASN A 97 -11.35 27.75 -19.83
CA ASN A 97 -9.97 27.70 -20.32
C ASN A 97 -9.29 26.42 -19.76
N LEU A 98 -8.32 25.82 -20.47
CA LEU A 98 -7.53 24.65 -20.03
C LEU A 98 -6.26 25.06 -19.27
N ALA A 99 -6.24 24.91 -17.95
CA ALA A 99 -5.20 25.45 -17.07
C ALA A 99 -3.96 24.57 -16.98
N THR A 100 -4.15 23.26 -16.91
CA THR A 100 -3.09 22.25 -16.74
C THR A 100 -3.49 20.93 -17.37
N LEU A 101 -2.49 20.20 -17.86
CA LEU A 101 -2.52 18.76 -18.15
C LEU A 101 -1.53 18.07 -17.20
N HIS A 102 -1.92 16.96 -16.59
CA HIS A 102 -1.07 16.18 -15.69
C HIS A 102 -1.19 14.68 -16.00
N HIS A 103 -0.08 14.03 -16.33
CA HIS A 103 -0.11 12.65 -16.85
C HIS A 103 -0.05 11.59 -15.76
N TYR A 104 0.86 11.75 -14.80
CA TYR A 104 1.13 10.72 -13.81
C TYR A 104 0.01 10.63 -12.78
N GLY A 105 -0.41 9.40 -12.47
CA GLY A 105 -1.61 9.17 -11.67
C GLY A 105 -1.42 9.28 -10.17
N TYR A 106 -0.18 9.38 -9.69
CA TYR A 106 0.16 9.15 -8.27
C TYR A 106 0.78 10.33 -7.54
N THR A 107 1.20 11.35 -8.27
CA THR A 107 1.86 12.55 -7.74
C THR A 107 0.86 13.65 -7.45
N GLU A 108 1.21 14.43 -6.43
CA GLU A 108 0.54 15.68 -6.14
C GLU A 108 0.96 16.75 -7.16
N PHE A 109 0.03 17.60 -7.59
CA PHE A 109 0.35 18.72 -8.47
C PHE A 109 -0.51 19.96 -8.19
N PHE A 110 0.01 21.11 -8.63
CA PHE A 110 -0.62 22.42 -8.41
C PHE A 110 -1.05 23.06 -9.72
N VAL A 111 -2.19 23.74 -9.70
CA VAL A 111 -2.70 24.54 -10.81
C VAL A 111 -2.86 25.98 -10.37
N GLU A 112 -2.16 26.89 -11.04
CA GLU A 112 -2.33 28.32 -10.80
C GLU A 112 -3.69 28.82 -11.31
N LEU A 113 -4.57 29.24 -10.39
CA LEU A 113 -5.92 29.70 -10.74
C LEU A 113 -6.01 31.22 -10.85
N THR A 114 -5.17 31.98 -10.13
CA THR A 114 -5.31 33.44 -9.90
C THR A 114 -5.70 34.22 -11.15
N LYS A 115 -5.01 33.96 -12.27
CA LYS A 115 -5.15 34.73 -13.50
C LYS A 115 -6.48 34.48 -14.22
N TRP A 116 -7.23 33.42 -13.87
CA TRP A 116 -8.46 32.98 -14.56
C TRP A 116 -9.72 33.15 -13.70
N LEU A 117 -9.55 33.51 -12.43
CA LEU A 117 -10.64 33.72 -11.50
C LEU A 117 -11.43 35.00 -11.81
N LYS A 118 -12.74 34.91 -11.59
CA LYS A 118 -13.66 36.04 -11.53
C LYS A 118 -13.94 36.35 -10.07
N TYR A 119 -13.68 37.59 -9.67
CA TYR A 119 -13.82 38.04 -8.29
C TYR A 119 -15.20 38.66 -8.07
N GLY A 120 -15.88 38.27 -7.00
CA GLY A 120 -17.27 38.66 -6.72
C GLY A 120 -18.32 37.91 -7.57
N GLU A 121 -17.89 36.93 -8.37
CA GLU A 121 -18.75 36.12 -9.25
C GLU A 121 -18.47 34.63 -9.09
N GLU A 122 -19.41 33.80 -9.54
CA GLU A 122 -19.27 32.34 -9.53
C GLU A 122 -18.21 31.88 -10.57
N ASN A 123 -17.27 31.08 -10.10
CA ASN A 123 -16.26 30.40 -10.91
C ASN A 123 -16.69 28.96 -11.20
N ARG A 124 -16.29 28.44 -12.37
CA ARG A 124 -16.59 27.06 -12.79
C ARG A 124 -15.30 26.27 -12.98
N LEU A 125 -15.06 25.31 -12.09
CA LEU A 125 -13.99 24.32 -12.20
C LEU A 125 -14.54 23.06 -12.87
N LYS A 126 -13.83 22.56 -13.87
CA LYS A 126 -14.08 21.27 -14.50
C LYS A 126 -12.77 20.49 -14.54
N ILE A 127 -12.77 19.29 -13.99
CA ILE A 127 -11.63 18.37 -14.05
C ILE A 127 -12.05 17.15 -14.85
N VAL A 128 -11.28 16.79 -15.87
CA VAL A 128 -11.49 15.60 -16.69
C VAL A 128 -10.36 14.63 -16.37
N VAL A 129 -10.69 13.39 -16.06
CA VAL A 129 -9.71 12.33 -15.76
C VAL A 129 -9.91 11.21 -16.77
N GLU A 130 -8.86 10.91 -17.55
CA GLU A 130 -8.91 9.94 -18.63
C GLU A 130 -8.06 8.69 -18.34
N ASN A 131 -8.75 7.55 -18.22
CA ASN A 131 -8.13 6.25 -18.07
C ASN A 131 -8.58 5.28 -19.18
N THR A 132 -8.23 5.59 -20.44
CA THR A 132 -8.71 4.86 -21.64
C THR A 132 -7.60 4.08 -22.36
N ALA A 133 -6.33 4.40 -22.12
CA ALA A 133 -5.16 3.76 -22.71
C ALA A 133 -4.82 2.40 -22.06
N LEU A 134 -5.80 1.50 -21.96
CA LEU A 134 -5.67 0.25 -21.21
C LEU A 134 -5.09 -0.91 -22.04
N PRO A 135 -4.32 -1.84 -21.44
CA PRO A 135 -3.83 -1.79 -20.06
C PRO A 135 -2.66 -0.80 -19.90
N ASN A 136 -2.65 -0.08 -18.78
CA ASN A 136 -1.66 0.95 -18.40
C ASN A 136 -1.16 0.82 -16.96
N SER A 137 -1.31 -0.37 -16.38
CA SER A 137 -0.75 -0.77 -15.09
C SER A 137 -0.80 -2.28 -14.99
N ARG A 138 0.08 -2.85 -14.16
CA ARG A 138 0.05 -4.27 -13.81
C ARG A 138 -0.98 -4.58 -12.72
N TRP A 139 -1.37 -3.60 -11.91
CA TRP A 139 -2.32 -3.73 -10.81
C TRP A 139 -3.55 -2.83 -11.01
N TYR A 140 -4.51 -2.92 -10.09
CA TYR A 140 -5.66 -2.02 -10.06
C TYR A 140 -5.26 -0.59 -9.69
N THR A 141 -5.56 0.36 -10.57
CA THR A 141 -5.20 1.77 -10.37
C THR A 141 -6.30 2.59 -9.72
N GLY A 142 -7.55 2.18 -9.92
CA GLY A 142 -8.72 3.03 -9.76
C GLY A 142 -8.80 4.09 -10.86
N SER A 143 -9.82 4.94 -10.83
CA SER A 143 -9.92 6.07 -11.76
C SER A 143 -10.69 7.24 -11.17
N GLY A 144 -10.14 8.45 -11.31
CA GLY A 144 -10.76 9.68 -10.80
C GLY A 144 -9.91 10.42 -9.77
N LEU A 145 -10.57 11.26 -8.98
CA LEU A 145 -9.97 12.10 -7.95
C LEU A 145 -9.96 11.33 -6.62
N TYR A 146 -9.05 10.37 -6.51
CA TYR A 146 -9.01 9.38 -5.43
C TYR A 146 -8.28 9.86 -4.16
N ARG A 147 -7.73 11.08 -4.18
CA ARG A 147 -7.21 11.84 -3.02
C ARG A 147 -7.85 13.23 -2.97
N HIS A 148 -7.49 14.05 -1.98
CA HIS A 148 -8.13 15.34 -1.76
C HIS A 148 -7.89 16.35 -2.89
N VAL A 149 -8.86 17.26 -3.05
CA VAL A 149 -8.71 18.46 -3.88
C VAL A 149 -8.89 19.69 -3.00
N CYS A 150 -7.89 20.57 -2.99
CA CYS A 150 -7.88 21.76 -2.14
C CYS A 150 -7.79 23.05 -2.96
N LEU A 151 -8.51 24.08 -2.54
CA LEU A 151 -8.23 25.46 -2.94
C LEU A 151 -7.29 26.09 -1.91
N LEU A 152 -6.17 26.61 -2.38
CA LEU A 152 -5.17 27.28 -1.57
C LEU A 152 -5.24 28.79 -1.83
N GLU A 153 -5.35 29.58 -0.76
CA GLU A 153 -5.36 31.05 -0.79
C GLU A 153 -4.12 31.59 -0.08
N GLY A 154 -3.28 32.33 -0.78
CA GLY A 154 -2.06 32.96 -0.26
C GLY A 154 -2.15 34.48 -0.35
N GLU A 155 -1.58 35.17 0.64
CA GLU A 155 -1.38 36.62 0.57
C GLU A 155 -0.30 36.98 -0.48
N GLN A 156 0.03 38.27 -0.65
CA GLN A 156 1.06 38.69 -1.63
C GLN A 156 2.45 38.09 -1.35
N VAL A 157 2.77 37.90 -0.07
CA VAL A 157 3.91 37.09 0.39
C VAL A 157 3.33 35.85 1.04
N TYR A 158 3.62 34.68 0.47
CA TYR A 158 3.03 33.42 0.90
C TYR A 158 4.04 32.28 0.99
N LEU A 159 3.69 31.25 1.75
CA LEU A 159 4.42 29.98 1.85
C LEU A 159 3.72 28.93 0.99
N ALA A 160 4.35 28.53 -0.12
CA ALA A 160 3.81 27.50 -1.02
C ALA A 160 3.75 26.10 -0.34
N PRO A 161 2.99 25.13 -0.86
CA PRO A 161 2.74 23.84 -0.21
C PRO A 161 3.97 23.00 0.16
N TRP A 162 5.08 23.08 -0.58
CA TRP A 162 6.33 22.34 -0.26
C TRP A 162 7.48 23.23 0.22
N SER A 163 7.16 24.49 0.55
CA SER A 163 8.15 25.53 0.83
C SER A 163 8.91 25.43 2.16
N VAL A 164 8.64 24.42 2.98
CA VAL A 164 9.27 24.28 4.30
C VAL A 164 9.98 22.93 4.35
N PHE A 165 11.24 22.92 4.76
CA PHE A 165 12.02 21.70 4.93
C PHE A 165 12.69 21.70 6.31
N VAL A 166 12.30 20.74 7.14
CA VAL A 166 12.83 20.54 8.49
C VAL A 166 13.82 19.38 8.48
N ARG A 167 15.01 19.58 9.05
CA ARG A 167 16.06 18.56 9.17
C ARG A 167 16.58 18.50 10.60
N THR A 168 16.94 17.31 11.05
CA THR A 168 17.53 17.08 12.37
C THR A 168 18.88 16.37 12.22
N PRO A 169 19.99 17.09 11.99
CA PRO A 169 21.31 16.48 11.77
C PRO A 169 21.81 15.69 12.98
N ASN A 170 21.29 16.00 14.17
CA ASN A 170 21.47 15.25 15.41
C ASN A 170 20.19 15.42 16.27
N LEU A 171 20.18 14.86 17.49
CA LEU A 171 19.01 14.91 18.38
C LEU A 171 18.84 16.24 19.14
N GLU A 172 19.78 17.17 18.99
CA GLU A 172 19.85 18.45 19.71
C GLU A 172 19.75 19.66 18.77
N SER A 173 19.67 19.45 17.45
CA SER A 173 19.67 20.52 16.45
C SER A 173 18.54 20.35 15.45
N ILE A 174 17.85 21.45 15.15
CA ILE A 174 16.78 21.52 14.15
C ILE A 174 17.13 22.62 13.15
N HIS A 175 17.26 22.25 11.88
CA HIS A 175 17.48 23.20 10.79
C HIS A 175 16.20 23.32 9.98
N VAL A 176 15.73 24.54 9.74
CA VAL A 176 14.51 24.80 8.96
C VAL A 176 14.83 25.76 7.81
N ASP A 177 14.59 25.29 6.58
CA ASP A 177 14.57 26.16 5.40
C ASP A 177 13.11 26.50 5.07
N ALA A 178 12.80 27.79 4.95
CA ALA A 178 11.47 28.27 4.57
C ALA A 178 11.57 29.19 3.35
N VAL A 179 10.93 28.81 2.25
CA VAL A 179 10.86 29.58 1.01
C VAL A 179 9.58 30.41 0.98
N LEU A 180 9.73 31.73 0.96
CA LEU A 180 8.62 32.66 0.77
C LEU A 180 8.54 33.08 -0.69
N THR A 181 7.34 33.09 -1.24
CA THR A 181 7.07 33.61 -2.58
C THR A 181 6.39 34.97 -2.47
N ASN A 182 6.99 36.00 -3.06
CA ASN A 182 6.41 37.34 -3.14
C ASN A 182 5.96 37.65 -4.58
N ILE A 183 4.67 37.96 -4.75
CA ILE A 183 4.07 38.39 -6.03
C ILE A 183 3.84 39.91 -6.11
N GLY A 184 4.08 40.63 -5.01
CA GLY A 184 3.92 42.08 -4.88
C GLY A 184 5.23 42.85 -5.08
N GLU A 185 5.32 44.00 -4.41
CA GLU A 185 6.53 44.84 -4.36
C GLU A 185 7.53 44.30 -3.33
N GLU A 186 8.80 44.64 -3.51
CA GLU A 186 9.84 44.33 -2.53
C GLU A 186 9.52 44.98 -1.18
N LYS A 187 9.54 44.18 -0.12
CA LYS A 187 9.23 44.66 1.23
C LYS A 187 9.91 43.80 2.29
N GLU A 188 10.29 44.43 3.39
CA GLU A 188 10.77 43.75 4.59
C GLU A 188 9.61 43.17 5.41
N HIS A 189 9.77 41.94 5.85
CA HIS A 189 8.81 41.17 6.63
C HIS A 189 9.46 40.47 7.82
N THR A 190 8.71 40.33 8.91
CA THR A 190 9.13 39.57 10.08
C THR A 190 8.67 38.11 9.97
N ILE A 191 9.61 37.21 9.71
CA ILE A 191 9.34 35.77 9.61
C ILE A 191 9.60 35.13 10.97
N VAL A 192 8.61 34.41 11.49
CA VAL A 192 8.66 33.77 12.82
C VAL A 192 8.56 32.26 12.65
N LEU A 193 9.54 31.54 13.21
CA LEU A 193 9.50 30.10 13.37
C LEU A 193 9.14 29.78 14.83
N LYS A 194 8.20 28.85 15.02
CA LYS A 194 7.90 28.23 16.31
C LYS A 194 7.93 26.72 16.19
N ILE A 195 8.52 26.06 17.18
CA ILE A 195 8.45 24.61 17.33
C ILE A 195 7.50 24.31 18.48
N GLN A 196 6.52 23.44 18.22
CA GLN A 196 5.52 23.01 19.20
C GLN A 196 5.63 21.51 19.44
N ASN A 197 5.42 21.10 20.69
CA ASN A 197 5.33 19.69 21.07
C ASN A 197 3.94 19.10 20.74
N GLN A 198 3.72 17.80 21.01
CA GLN A 198 2.43 17.13 20.73
C GLN A 198 1.22 17.74 21.47
N GLU A 199 1.44 18.45 22.57
CA GLU A 199 0.38 19.13 23.34
C GLU A 199 0.11 20.55 22.80
N GLY A 200 0.80 20.97 21.73
CA GLY A 200 0.73 22.32 21.16
C GLY A 200 1.53 23.38 21.92
N LYS A 201 2.32 22.99 22.93
CA LYS A 201 3.16 23.91 23.71
C LYS A 201 4.41 24.30 22.90
N GLU A 202 4.67 25.61 22.81
CA GLU A 202 5.90 26.15 22.22
C GLU A 202 7.13 25.70 23.03
N VAL A 203 8.09 25.07 22.36
CA VAL A 203 9.36 24.58 22.94
C VAL A 203 10.59 25.32 22.39
N ALA A 204 10.49 25.92 21.20
CA ALA A 204 11.50 26.79 20.63
C ALA A 204 10.87 27.86 19.75
N ARG A 205 11.55 29.00 19.59
CA ARG A 205 11.11 30.12 18.77
C ARG A 205 12.28 30.94 18.27
N GLU A 206 12.19 31.37 17.02
CA GLU A 206 13.11 32.33 16.40
C GLU A 206 12.34 33.29 15.48
N ALA A 207 12.89 34.48 15.25
CA ALA A 207 12.34 35.45 14.33
C ALA A 207 13.45 36.19 13.58
N GLN A 208 13.23 36.45 12.29
CA GLN A 208 14.17 37.12 11.41
C GLN A 208 13.46 38.21 10.60
N GLN A 209 14.14 39.33 10.34
CA GLN A 209 13.70 40.34 9.37
C GLN A 209 14.25 39.97 8.00
N VAL A 210 13.38 39.89 7.01
CA VAL A 210 13.73 39.39 5.67
C VAL A 210 13.14 40.31 4.62
N VAL A 211 14.00 40.79 3.72
CA VAL A 211 13.56 41.53 2.54
C VAL A 211 13.11 40.52 1.48
N CYS A 212 11.79 40.41 1.30
CA CYS A 212 11.22 39.54 0.28
C CYS A 212 11.15 40.28 -1.06
N GLN A 213 12.10 39.98 -1.95
CA GLN A 213 12.05 40.45 -3.34
C GLN A 213 10.97 39.71 -4.12
N ARG A 214 10.52 40.27 -5.25
CA ARG A 214 9.58 39.56 -6.13
C ARG A 214 10.19 38.23 -6.58
N GLY A 215 9.44 37.14 -6.43
CA GLY A 215 9.94 35.78 -6.62
C GLY A 215 10.16 35.06 -5.28
N GLU A 216 11.09 34.12 -5.25
CA GLU A 216 11.38 33.31 -4.07
C GLU A 216 12.48 33.93 -3.20
N THR A 217 12.31 33.85 -1.89
CA THR A 217 13.32 34.22 -0.89
C THR A 217 13.38 33.13 0.17
N THR A 218 14.56 32.55 0.39
CA THR A 218 14.77 31.49 1.38
C THR A 218 15.24 32.07 2.71
N CYS A 219 14.61 31.63 3.79
CA CYS A 219 15.02 31.89 5.17
C CYS A 219 15.59 30.62 5.78
N HIS A 220 16.63 30.76 6.59
CA HIS A 220 17.31 29.66 7.27
C HIS A 220 17.25 29.87 8.78
N PHE A 221 16.77 28.87 9.50
CA PHE A 221 16.70 28.88 10.97
C PHE A 221 17.49 27.69 11.52
N ASP A 222 18.36 27.96 12.50
CA ASP A 222 19.20 26.97 13.16
C ASP A 222 18.92 27.00 14.66
N LEU A 223 18.15 26.02 15.13
CA LEU A 223 17.71 25.94 16.53
C LEU A 223 18.50 24.87 17.28
N HIS A 224 19.06 25.25 18.44
CA HIS A 224 19.53 24.30 19.45
C HIS A 224 18.38 23.92 20.38
N ALA A 225 18.07 22.64 20.51
CA ALA A 225 16.93 22.12 21.25
C ALA A 225 17.31 20.84 22.03
N GLU A 226 17.75 21.03 23.28
CA GLU A 226 18.07 19.91 24.19
C GLU A 226 16.81 19.25 24.75
N GLY A 227 16.91 17.95 25.06
CA GLY A 227 15.83 17.21 25.73
C GLY A 227 14.62 16.94 24.84
N MET A 228 14.76 17.03 23.52
CA MET A 228 13.72 16.64 22.57
C MET A 228 13.47 15.13 22.64
N THR A 229 12.21 14.73 22.57
CA THR A 229 11.84 13.31 22.52
C THR A 229 12.04 12.81 21.09
N ALA A 230 12.92 11.83 20.93
CA ALA A 230 13.22 11.27 19.63
C ALA A 230 12.04 10.47 19.06
N TRP A 231 11.78 10.62 17.76
CA TRP A 231 10.90 9.74 17.01
C TRP A 231 11.55 8.36 16.86
N SER A 232 10.78 7.31 17.12
CA SER A 232 11.20 5.91 16.95
C SER A 232 9.99 5.01 16.65
N LEU A 233 10.24 3.73 16.36
CA LEU A 233 9.20 2.73 16.11
C LEU A 233 8.24 2.52 17.28
N GLU A 234 8.72 2.70 18.53
CA GLU A 234 7.95 2.47 19.76
C GLU A 234 7.49 3.78 20.41
N THR A 235 8.19 4.88 20.12
CA THR A 235 7.84 6.24 20.57
C THR A 235 7.82 7.16 19.34
N PRO A 236 6.76 7.13 18.53
CA PRO A 236 6.62 7.97 17.33
C PRO A 236 6.25 9.41 17.69
N TYR A 237 7.14 10.10 18.41
CA TYR A 237 6.91 11.47 18.88
C TYR A 237 7.01 12.46 17.72
N LEU A 238 6.03 13.35 17.59
CA LEU A 238 5.93 14.34 16.52
C LEU A 238 5.89 15.76 17.09
N TYR A 239 6.65 16.64 16.47
CA TYR A 239 6.63 18.08 16.70
C TYR A 239 5.95 18.77 15.53
N THR A 240 5.58 20.04 15.73
CA THR A 240 5.08 20.91 14.66
C THR A 240 5.98 22.12 14.50
N ALA A 241 6.50 22.33 13.30
CA ALA A 241 7.15 23.58 12.90
C ALA A 241 6.11 24.52 12.28
N GLN A 242 5.83 25.64 12.95
CA GLN A 242 4.96 26.69 12.45
C GLN A 242 5.80 27.88 11.97
N ILE A 243 5.73 28.19 10.68
CA ILE A 243 6.34 29.36 10.08
C ILE A 243 5.22 30.38 9.81
N ALA A 244 5.42 31.64 10.20
CA ALA A 244 4.45 32.71 9.99
C ALA A 244 5.10 34.00 9.49
N VAL A 245 4.40 34.71 8.60
CA VAL A 245 4.67 36.10 8.24
C VAL A 245 3.86 36.99 9.17
N SER A 246 4.53 37.70 10.07
CA SER A 246 3.87 38.35 11.22
C SER A 246 2.83 39.40 10.80
N GLU A 247 3.07 40.12 9.71
CA GLU A 247 2.25 41.27 9.30
C GLU A 247 0.98 40.85 8.55
N THR A 248 0.99 39.69 7.88
CA THR A 248 -0.13 39.26 7.01
C THR A 248 -0.96 38.15 7.63
N GLY A 249 -0.43 37.47 8.65
CA GLY A 249 -1.07 36.28 9.24
C GLY A 249 -0.93 35.03 8.37
N GLU A 250 -0.22 35.13 7.23
CA GLU A 250 0.18 33.98 6.44
C GLU A 250 1.01 33.04 7.31
N ARG A 251 0.63 31.76 7.30
CA ARG A 251 1.30 30.73 8.08
C ARG A 251 1.30 29.39 7.37
N LYS A 252 2.22 28.54 7.80
CA LYS A 252 2.29 27.14 7.41
C LYS A 252 2.77 26.30 8.58
N GLU A 253 2.18 25.13 8.72
CA GLU A 253 2.53 24.15 9.74
C GLU A 253 3.02 22.88 9.05
N VAL A 254 4.08 22.30 9.59
CA VAL A 254 4.68 21.04 9.12
C VAL A 254 4.91 20.16 10.33
N SER A 255 4.37 18.94 10.29
CA SER A 255 4.69 17.89 11.26
C SER A 255 6.06 17.31 10.95
N PHE A 256 6.87 17.03 11.98
CA PHE A 256 8.17 16.37 11.82
C PHE A 256 8.53 15.56 13.08
N GLY A 257 9.46 14.61 12.95
CA GLY A 257 10.02 13.86 14.07
C GLY A 257 11.52 14.12 14.21
N VAL A 258 12.01 14.24 15.44
CA VAL A 258 13.45 14.36 15.72
C VAL A 258 14.06 12.97 15.74
N ARG A 259 14.91 12.62 14.78
CA ARG A 259 15.60 11.32 14.76
C ARG A 259 16.92 11.41 14.02
N THR A 260 17.77 10.41 14.20
CA THR A 260 18.90 10.16 13.31
C THR A 260 18.74 8.82 12.61
N ILE A 261 19.18 8.75 11.36
CA ILE A 261 19.29 7.52 10.59
C ILE A 261 20.70 7.40 10.04
N ALA A 262 21.21 6.17 9.97
CA ALA A 262 22.47 5.86 9.32
C ALA A 262 22.42 4.47 8.68
N PHE A 263 23.24 4.29 7.65
CA PHE A 263 23.35 3.05 6.89
C PHE A 263 24.83 2.67 6.88
N THR A 264 25.17 1.56 7.51
CA THR A 264 26.56 1.11 7.66
C THR A 264 26.67 -0.36 7.31
N ARG A 265 27.86 -0.78 6.90
CA ARG A 265 28.10 -2.20 6.58
C ARG A 265 28.14 -3.05 7.83
N GLU A 266 28.73 -2.52 8.89
CA GLU A 266 29.02 -3.22 10.14
C GLU A 266 27.76 -3.47 10.98
N GLU A 267 26.87 -2.47 11.05
CA GLU A 267 25.69 -2.51 11.91
C GLU A 267 24.36 -2.50 11.13
N GLY A 268 24.42 -2.34 9.80
CA GLY A 268 23.23 -2.24 8.95
C GLY A 268 22.55 -0.89 9.08
N PHE A 269 21.22 -0.90 9.17
CA PHE A 269 20.41 0.31 9.35
C PHE A 269 20.33 0.66 10.83
N LEU A 270 20.63 1.91 11.15
CA LEU A 270 20.61 2.46 12.50
C LEU A 270 19.50 3.51 12.61
N LEU A 271 18.65 3.38 13.63
CA LEU A 271 17.67 4.40 14.03
C LEU A 271 18.04 4.90 15.42
N ASN A 272 18.35 6.19 15.54
CA ASN A 272 18.84 6.81 16.78
C ASN A 272 20.07 6.07 17.36
N GLY A 273 20.95 5.60 16.48
CA GLY A 273 22.15 4.82 16.84
C GLY A 273 21.90 3.36 17.22
N ASN A 274 20.67 2.84 17.10
CA ASN A 274 20.37 1.45 17.40
C ASN A 274 20.14 0.64 16.12
N PRO A 275 20.74 -0.55 15.96
CA PRO A 275 20.51 -1.42 14.81
C PRO A 275 19.06 -1.85 14.70
N VAL A 276 18.48 -1.72 13.50
CA VAL A 276 17.13 -2.14 13.19
C VAL A 276 17.15 -2.93 11.88
N LYS A 277 16.66 -4.17 11.91
CA LYS A 277 16.38 -4.94 10.69
C LYS A 277 15.00 -4.54 10.16
N LEU A 278 14.91 -4.27 8.86
CA LEU A 278 13.64 -3.93 8.21
C LEU A 278 12.80 -5.19 8.07
N GLN A 279 11.75 -5.28 8.89
CA GLN A 279 10.67 -6.26 8.81
C GLN A 279 9.60 -5.66 7.91
N GLY A 280 9.89 -5.65 6.63
CA GLY A 280 9.18 -4.91 5.61
C GLY A 280 8.10 -5.71 4.90
N GLY A 281 7.17 -5.01 4.27
CA GLY A 281 6.25 -5.59 3.32
C GLY A 281 5.81 -4.60 2.25
N CYS A 282 5.64 -5.10 1.03
CA CYS A 282 5.09 -4.35 -0.08
C CYS A 282 3.59 -4.17 0.08
N ILE A 283 3.10 -2.98 -0.25
CA ILE A 283 1.67 -2.65 -0.31
C ILE A 283 1.38 -1.89 -1.60
N HIS A 284 0.25 -2.18 -2.22
CA HIS A 284 -0.34 -1.32 -3.25
C HIS A 284 -1.17 -0.20 -2.61
N HIS A 285 -1.58 0.80 -3.41
CA HIS A 285 -2.28 1.99 -2.92
C HIS A 285 -3.79 1.78 -2.70
N ASP A 286 -4.39 0.72 -3.27
CA ASP A 286 -5.81 0.49 -3.05
C ASP A 286 -6.12 0.19 -1.57
N ASN A 287 -7.36 0.51 -1.18
CA ASN A 287 -7.92 0.25 0.14
C ASN A 287 -9.03 -0.81 0.04
N GLY A 288 -8.84 -1.79 -0.84
CA GLY A 288 -9.71 -2.92 -1.03
C GLY A 288 -11.08 -2.54 -1.57
N ILE A 289 -12.12 -2.75 -0.77
CA ILE A 289 -13.52 -2.59 -1.20
C ILE A 289 -13.92 -1.13 -1.48
N VAL A 290 -13.06 -0.15 -1.20
CA VAL A 290 -13.26 1.26 -1.57
C VAL A 290 -12.35 1.71 -2.72
N GLY A 291 -11.71 0.76 -3.41
CA GLY A 291 -10.82 1.04 -4.54
C GLY A 291 -9.63 1.90 -4.13
N SER A 292 -9.25 2.86 -4.96
CA SER A 292 -8.11 3.73 -4.70
C SER A 292 -8.39 4.88 -3.74
N CYS A 293 -9.62 5.05 -3.23
CA CYS A 293 -9.95 6.14 -2.29
C CYS A 293 -9.05 6.11 -1.05
N ALA A 294 -8.20 7.11 -0.91
CA ALA A 294 -7.20 7.22 0.16
C ALA A 294 -7.78 7.81 1.46
N TYR A 295 -8.81 7.16 2.01
CA TYR A 295 -9.38 7.58 3.29
C TYR A 295 -8.36 7.41 4.43
N SER A 296 -8.20 8.43 5.26
CA SER A 296 -7.30 8.45 6.41
C SER A 296 -7.56 7.29 7.37
N ALA A 297 -8.83 6.96 7.63
CA ALA A 297 -9.16 5.81 8.48
C ALA A 297 -8.76 4.46 7.88
N MET A 298 -8.81 4.31 6.55
CA MET A 298 -8.42 3.06 5.88
C MET A 298 -6.90 2.88 5.87
N GLU A 299 -6.15 3.93 5.53
CA GLU A 299 -4.69 3.91 5.57
C GLU A 299 -4.17 3.69 7.00
N GLU A 300 -4.76 4.36 7.99
CA GLU A 300 -4.39 4.17 9.39
C GLU A 300 -4.66 2.74 9.86
N ARG A 301 -5.82 2.17 9.51
CA ARG A 301 -6.15 0.78 9.83
C ARG A 301 -5.13 -0.18 9.22
N LYS A 302 -4.73 0.04 7.97
CA LYS A 302 -3.70 -0.76 7.28
C LYS A 302 -2.39 -0.77 8.08
N VAL A 303 -1.87 0.41 8.44
CA VAL A 303 -0.63 0.53 9.23
C VAL A 303 -0.75 -0.12 10.61
N ARG A 304 -1.88 0.03 11.30
CA ARG A 304 -2.11 -0.61 12.62
C ARG A 304 -2.10 -2.14 12.53
N LEU A 305 -2.72 -2.70 11.50
CA LEU A 305 -2.73 -4.15 11.28
C LEU A 305 -1.32 -4.67 11.01
N LEU A 306 -0.56 -3.98 10.15
CA LEU A 306 0.83 -4.33 9.86
C LEU A 306 1.71 -4.25 11.12
N LYS A 307 1.66 -3.15 11.88
CA LYS A 307 2.38 -3.03 13.17
C LYS A 307 2.03 -4.15 14.14
N LYS A 308 0.74 -4.52 14.24
CA LYS A 308 0.28 -5.62 15.09
C LYS A 308 0.88 -6.97 14.68
N SER A 309 1.17 -7.18 13.40
CA SER A 309 1.83 -8.40 12.88
C SER A 309 3.35 -8.40 13.05
N GLY A 310 3.95 -7.27 13.46
CA GLY A 310 5.40 -7.15 13.65
C GLY A 310 6.11 -6.45 12.50
N TYR A 311 5.39 -5.98 11.48
CA TYR A 311 6.00 -5.13 10.46
C TYR A 311 6.51 -3.83 11.10
N ASN A 312 7.71 -3.41 10.70
CA ASN A 312 8.29 -2.12 11.11
C ASN A 312 8.65 -1.23 9.91
N ALA A 313 8.50 -1.74 8.68
CA ALA A 313 8.69 -1.00 7.46
C ALA A 313 7.62 -1.34 6.40
N VAL A 314 7.33 -0.41 5.50
CA VAL A 314 6.48 -0.61 4.32
C VAL A 314 7.10 0.02 3.08
N ARG A 315 6.85 -0.60 1.92
CA ARG A 315 7.23 -0.12 0.59
C ARG A 315 5.96 0.03 -0.24
N THR A 316 5.69 1.21 -0.80
CA THR A 316 4.57 1.38 -1.75
C THR A 316 4.99 0.94 -3.13
N SER A 317 4.52 -0.23 -3.51
CA SER A 317 4.82 -0.83 -4.79
C SER A 317 3.75 -0.39 -5.80
N HIS A 318 4.03 0.42 -6.82
CA HIS A 318 5.31 1.04 -7.19
C HIS A 318 5.08 2.52 -7.54
N ASN A 319 4.62 3.27 -6.55
CA ASN A 319 4.22 4.66 -6.73
C ASN A 319 4.20 5.46 -5.41
N PRO A 320 4.23 6.81 -5.48
CA PRO A 320 4.24 7.66 -4.31
C PRO A 320 3.08 7.37 -3.35
N MET A 321 3.40 7.31 -2.04
CA MET A 321 2.41 7.10 -0.98
C MET A 321 1.34 8.20 -0.98
N SER A 322 0.18 7.94 -0.37
CA SER A 322 -0.76 9.02 -0.04
C SER A 322 -0.27 9.77 1.20
N THR A 323 -0.56 11.08 1.28
CA THR A 323 -0.26 11.87 2.48
C THR A 323 -0.87 11.23 3.73
N ALA A 324 -2.11 10.72 3.62
CA ALA A 324 -2.80 10.01 4.69
C ALA A 324 -2.05 8.76 5.18
N LEU A 325 -1.42 7.99 4.28
CA LEU A 325 -0.63 6.81 4.63
C LEU A 325 0.70 7.19 5.29
N LEU A 326 1.39 8.22 4.79
CA LEU A 326 2.62 8.75 5.40
C LEU A 326 2.35 9.29 6.79
N ASP A 327 1.28 10.07 6.94
CA ASP A 327 0.79 10.60 8.22
C ASP A 327 0.48 9.47 9.21
N ALA A 328 -0.13 8.37 8.75
CA ALA A 328 -0.36 7.19 9.58
C ALA A 328 0.96 6.51 9.98
N CYS A 329 1.91 6.37 9.05
CA CYS A 329 3.23 5.79 9.33
C CYS A 329 4.01 6.61 10.36
N ASP A 330 3.96 7.94 10.25
CA ASP A 330 4.59 8.87 11.20
C ASP A 330 4.00 8.71 12.60
N ARG A 331 2.67 8.70 12.74
CA ARG A 331 1.98 8.61 14.03
C ARG A 331 2.10 7.24 14.69
N LEU A 332 2.26 6.18 13.90
CA LEU A 332 2.25 4.80 14.39
C LEU A 332 3.63 4.16 14.46
N GLY A 333 4.68 4.87 14.03
CA GLY A 333 6.06 4.38 14.07
C GLY A 333 6.29 3.28 13.04
N MET A 334 6.07 3.56 11.77
CA MET A 334 6.37 2.70 10.63
C MET A 334 7.42 3.36 9.74
N LEU A 335 8.47 2.63 9.34
CA LEU A 335 9.46 3.13 8.39
C LEU A 335 8.94 3.00 6.97
N VAL A 336 9.34 3.92 6.09
CA VAL A 336 8.82 4.00 4.73
C VAL A 336 9.95 4.00 3.71
N MET A 337 9.84 3.11 2.73
CA MET A 337 10.48 3.22 1.42
C MET A 337 9.43 3.76 0.44
N ASP A 338 9.55 5.04 0.08
CA ASP A 338 8.63 5.69 -0.85
C ASP A 338 9.15 5.55 -2.28
N GLU A 339 8.31 5.16 -3.22
CA GLU A 339 8.76 4.70 -4.54
C GLU A 339 8.15 5.51 -5.68
N ALA A 340 9.00 5.96 -6.61
CA ALA A 340 8.58 6.90 -7.64
C ALA A 340 7.94 6.22 -8.86
N PHE A 341 8.51 5.12 -9.37
CA PHE A 341 8.16 4.60 -10.71
C PHE A 341 8.22 3.08 -10.80
N ASP A 342 7.27 2.47 -11.53
CA ASP A 342 7.34 1.05 -11.94
C ASP A 342 8.13 0.84 -13.22
N GLN A 343 8.27 1.87 -14.06
CA GLN A 343 9.00 1.80 -15.31
C GLN A 343 9.52 3.17 -15.74
N TRP A 344 10.62 3.18 -16.49
CA TRP A 344 11.20 4.39 -17.10
C TRP A 344 10.79 4.48 -18.57
N ARG A 345 11.72 4.31 -19.52
CA ARG A 345 11.42 4.39 -20.96
C ARG A 345 10.92 3.05 -21.50
N ALA A 346 11.44 1.94 -20.97
CA ALA A 346 10.97 0.61 -21.31
C ALA A 346 9.60 0.36 -20.68
N LYS A 347 8.60 0.09 -21.53
CA LYS A 347 7.23 -0.21 -21.08
C LYS A 347 7.13 -1.56 -20.36
N LYS A 348 6.16 -1.70 -19.45
CA LYS A 348 5.68 -3.01 -18.96
C LYS A 348 4.34 -3.39 -19.62
N ASN A 349 3.44 -2.43 -19.78
CA ASN A 349 2.23 -2.47 -20.60
C ASN A 349 2.21 -1.35 -21.65
N TYR A 350 1.38 -1.52 -22.67
CA TYR A 350 1.30 -0.59 -23.81
C TYR A 350 0.93 0.85 -23.43
N GLY A 351 0.10 1.04 -22.40
CA GLY A 351 -0.38 2.36 -21.99
C GLY A 351 0.28 2.96 -20.75
N ASP A 352 1.35 2.36 -20.23
CA ASP A 352 2.01 2.83 -19.00
C ASP A 352 2.60 4.24 -19.14
N TYR A 353 2.99 4.81 -17.98
CA TYR A 353 3.63 6.12 -17.89
C TYR A 353 4.96 6.26 -18.66
N HIS A 354 5.54 5.17 -19.17
CA HIS A 354 6.72 5.23 -20.05
C HIS A 354 6.56 6.17 -21.26
N LEU A 355 5.31 6.39 -21.71
CA LEU A 355 4.97 7.32 -22.80
C LEU A 355 5.26 8.79 -22.46
N TYR A 356 5.33 9.11 -21.17
CA TYR A 356 5.46 10.48 -20.65
C TYR A 356 6.73 10.67 -19.81
N PHE A 357 7.40 9.57 -19.43
CA PHE A 357 8.54 9.58 -18.52
C PHE A 357 9.61 10.59 -18.92
N GLU A 358 10.06 10.59 -20.19
CA GLU A 358 11.16 11.44 -20.66
C GLU A 358 10.93 12.93 -20.41
N ASP A 359 9.68 13.38 -20.56
CA ASP A 359 9.30 14.79 -20.46
C ASP A 359 8.90 15.21 -19.03
N HIS A 360 8.49 14.25 -18.19
CA HIS A 360 7.79 14.55 -16.93
C HIS A 360 8.43 13.93 -15.66
N TRP A 361 9.42 13.05 -15.77
CA TRP A 361 9.98 12.36 -14.59
C TRP A 361 10.52 13.34 -13.54
N GLN A 362 11.06 14.50 -13.94
CA GLN A 362 11.58 15.51 -13.01
C GLN A 362 10.46 16.13 -12.17
N GLU A 363 9.34 16.47 -12.80
CA GLU A 363 8.17 17.03 -12.11
C GLU A 363 7.61 16.01 -11.12
N ASP A 364 7.48 14.75 -11.55
CA ASP A 364 6.85 13.70 -10.75
C ASP A 364 7.74 13.17 -9.62
N LEU A 365 9.03 12.95 -9.88
CA LEU A 365 10.00 12.62 -8.84
C LEU A 365 10.15 13.78 -7.84
N GLY A 366 10.16 15.01 -8.36
CA GLY A 366 10.24 16.21 -7.55
C GLY A 366 9.02 16.38 -6.63
N SER A 367 7.83 16.09 -7.14
CA SER A 367 6.58 16.10 -6.37
C SER A 367 6.67 15.17 -5.15
N MET A 368 7.05 13.90 -5.35
CA MET A 368 7.21 12.94 -4.26
C MET A 368 8.23 13.45 -3.22
N VAL A 369 9.47 13.72 -3.61
CA VAL A 369 10.52 14.08 -2.65
C VAL A 369 10.19 15.38 -1.91
N MET A 370 9.68 16.40 -2.60
CA MET A 370 9.40 17.71 -1.98
C MET A 370 8.21 17.67 -1.04
N ARG A 371 7.18 16.89 -1.37
CA ARG A 371 6.03 16.64 -0.51
C ARG A 371 6.45 15.84 0.73
N ASP A 372 7.30 14.82 0.54
CA ASP A 372 7.45 13.75 1.53
C ASP A 372 8.65 13.92 2.49
N ARG A 373 9.61 14.79 2.16
CA ARG A 373 10.87 14.99 2.91
C ARG A 373 10.73 15.45 4.36
N ASN A 374 9.55 15.85 4.82
CA ASN A 374 9.33 16.19 6.24
C ASN A 374 8.80 15.02 7.08
N HIS A 375 8.34 13.93 6.45
CA HIS A 375 7.84 12.77 7.17
C HIS A 375 9.00 12.01 7.83
N PRO A 376 9.03 11.87 9.17
CA PRO A 376 10.03 11.08 9.87
C PRO A 376 9.89 9.59 9.59
N SER A 377 8.82 9.08 8.99
CA SER A 377 8.73 7.67 8.58
C SER A 377 9.65 7.34 7.40
N VAL A 378 9.74 8.23 6.41
CA VAL A 378 10.48 8.01 5.14
C VAL A 378 11.97 7.89 5.40
N ILE A 379 12.56 6.75 5.07
CA ILE A 379 14.01 6.49 5.21
C ILE A 379 14.73 6.31 3.88
N MET A 380 14.00 5.96 2.83
CA MET A 380 14.54 5.69 1.50
C MET A 380 13.60 6.22 0.43
N TYR A 381 14.17 6.75 -0.65
CA TYR A 381 13.46 7.01 -1.90
C TYR A 381 13.87 5.98 -2.94
N SER A 382 12.91 5.18 -3.40
CA SER A 382 13.10 4.22 -4.48
C SER A 382 12.81 4.88 -5.83
N ILE A 383 13.79 4.92 -6.73
CA ILE A 383 13.67 5.60 -8.04
C ILE A 383 13.10 4.71 -9.14
N GLY A 384 12.82 3.45 -8.85
CA GLY A 384 12.37 2.49 -9.85
C GLY A 384 12.14 1.09 -9.30
N ASN A 385 11.42 0.27 -10.06
CA ASN A 385 11.18 -1.13 -9.78
C ASN A 385 11.29 -1.99 -11.04
N GLU A 386 12.12 -3.03 -11.00
CA GLU A 386 12.33 -4.00 -12.07
C GLU A 386 12.54 -3.34 -13.44
N ILE A 387 13.28 -2.24 -13.44
CA ILE A 387 13.49 -1.36 -14.59
C ILE A 387 14.14 -2.15 -15.73
N GLY A 388 13.54 -2.13 -16.92
CA GLY A 388 14.00 -2.90 -18.08
C GLY A 388 15.45 -2.61 -18.46
N GLU A 389 15.83 -1.34 -18.36
CA GLU A 389 17.15 -0.78 -18.70
C GLU A 389 18.27 -1.16 -17.70
N ARG A 390 17.96 -1.94 -16.65
CA ARG A 390 18.94 -2.43 -15.66
C ARG A 390 20.04 -3.33 -16.24
N ASP A 391 19.78 -3.90 -17.42
CA ASP A 391 20.70 -4.79 -18.15
C ASP A 391 21.81 -4.03 -18.93
N GLY A 392 21.84 -2.71 -18.82
CA GLY A 392 22.77 -1.84 -19.54
C GLY A 392 22.23 -1.29 -20.86
N SER A 393 21.02 -1.67 -21.26
CA SER A 393 20.34 -1.10 -22.43
C SER A 393 19.76 0.29 -22.15
N GLY A 394 19.38 1.03 -23.21
CA GLY A 394 18.56 2.25 -23.09
C GLY A 394 19.17 3.43 -22.31
N ASP A 395 20.48 3.42 -22.06
CA ASP A 395 21.18 4.33 -21.15
C ASP A 395 20.72 4.22 -19.67
N GLY A 396 20.29 3.03 -19.22
CA GLY A 396 19.76 2.82 -17.87
C GLY A 396 20.66 3.33 -16.74
N ALA A 397 21.97 3.11 -16.83
CA ALA A 397 22.93 3.61 -15.83
C ALA A 397 22.99 5.14 -15.78
N LYS A 398 22.84 5.81 -16.92
CA LYS A 398 22.80 7.28 -16.98
C LYS A 398 21.51 7.82 -16.37
N ILE A 399 20.37 7.21 -16.69
CA ILE A 399 19.06 7.60 -16.12
C ILE A 399 19.06 7.38 -14.60
N SER A 400 19.56 6.24 -14.13
CA SER A 400 19.73 5.94 -12.70
C SER A 400 20.55 7.02 -12.00
N HIS A 401 21.69 7.41 -12.57
CA HIS A 401 22.53 8.50 -12.07
C HIS A 401 21.76 9.84 -11.99
N GLU A 402 21.06 10.22 -13.07
CA GLU A 402 20.31 11.48 -13.15
C GLU A 402 19.19 11.55 -12.11
N LEU A 403 18.46 10.43 -11.91
CA LEU A 403 17.42 10.32 -10.89
C LEU A 403 18.00 10.45 -9.47
N CYS A 404 19.10 9.76 -9.17
CA CYS A 404 19.76 9.84 -7.87
C CYS A 404 20.24 11.27 -7.55
N GLU A 405 20.90 11.93 -8.50
CA GLU A 405 21.33 13.32 -8.34
C GLU A 405 20.16 14.28 -8.17
N TYR A 406 19.03 14.02 -8.83
CA TYR A 406 17.83 14.83 -8.70
C TYR A 406 17.21 14.72 -7.30
N VAL A 407 17.12 13.51 -6.75
CA VAL A 407 16.69 13.30 -5.34
C VAL A 407 17.62 14.05 -4.39
N ARG A 408 18.93 13.87 -4.50
CA ARG A 408 19.93 14.47 -3.60
C ARG A 408 19.93 16.00 -3.59
N LYS A 409 19.53 16.64 -4.70
CA LYS A 409 19.35 18.10 -4.78
C LYS A 409 18.19 18.60 -3.91
N MET A 410 17.17 17.78 -3.69
CA MET A 410 15.98 18.14 -2.92
C MET A 410 16.06 17.67 -1.48
N ASP A 411 16.61 16.47 -1.28
CA ASP A 411 16.81 15.84 0.01
C ASP A 411 17.99 14.86 -0.05
N SER A 412 19.09 15.22 0.63
CA SER A 412 20.28 14.37 0.80
C SER A 412 20.33 13.69 2.17
N THR A 413 19.25 13.75 2.95
CA THR A 413 19.20 13.21 4.33
C THR A 413 18.70 11.77 4.41
N ARG A 414 18.33 11.19 3.27
CA ARG A 414 17.76 9.84 3.13
C ARG A 414 18.46 9.08 2.00
N ALA A 415 18.45 7.76 2.09
CA ALA A 415 19.10 6.91 1.08
C ALA A 415 18.26 6.82 -0.21
N VAL A 416 18.93 6.77 -1.35
CA VAL A 416 18.34 6.44 -2.65
C VAL A 416 18.51 4.94 -2.93
N THR A 417 17.43 4.29 -3.39
CA THR A 417 17.40 2.85 -3.71
C THR A 417 16.62 2.58 -5.00
N ASN A 418 16.57 1.32 -5.44
CA ASN A 418 15.80 0.82 -6.58
C ASN A 418 15.55 -0.68 -6.37
N GLY A 419 14.35 -1.17 -6.69
CA GLY A 419 14.06 -2.61 -6.68
C GLY A 419 14.61 -3.31 -7.92
N VAL A 420 15.76 -3.98 -7.83
CA VAL A 420 16.41 -4.61 -9.00
C VAL A 420 16.15 -6.12 -9.00
N CYS A 421 15.60 -6.65 -10.10
CA CYS A 421 15.34 -8.07 -10.27
C CYS A 421 16.32 -8.74 -11.26
N ALA A 422 16.21 -10.06 -11.42
CA ALA A 422 16.94 -10.82 -12.43
C ALA A 422 16.79 -10.22 -13.85
N ILE A 423 17.79 -10.35 -14.70
CA ILE A 423 17.73 -9.82 -16.08
C ILE A 423 16.90 -10.77 -16.96
N PHE A 424 15.96 -10.22 -17.72
CA PHE A 424 15.13 -10.99 -18.65
C PHE A 424 15.81 -11.06 -20.03
N LEU A 425 16.26 -12.25 -20.43
CA LEU A 425 16.85 -12.48 -21.76
C LEU A 425 15.74 -12.54 -22.82
N ASP A 426 15.63 -11.47 -23.60
CA ASP A 426 14.63 -11.18 -24.64
C ASP A 426 13.16 -11.14 -24.14
N ALA A 427 12.59 -9.93 -24.16
CA ALA A 427 11.36 -9.53 -23.49
C ALA A 427 10.08 -10.00 -24.22
N GLY A 428 9.86 -11.32 -24.24
CA GLY A 428 8.58 -11.95 -24.62
C GLY A 428 7.98 -12.80 -23.51
N GLU A 429 6.90 -13.52 -23.83
CA GLU A 429 6.16 -14.50 -22.98
C GLU A 429 7.04 -15.52 -22.23
N PHE A 430 8.33 -15.63 -22.57
CA PHE A 430 9.30 -16.56 -22.01
C PHE A 430 9.75 -16.25 -20.57
N GLY A 431 9.72 -14.99 -20.11
CA GLY A 431 10.12 -14.64 -18.73
C GLY A 431 9.21 -15.25 -17.67
N GLY A 432 7.88 -15.21 -17.90
CA GLY A 432 6.89 -15.87 -17.03
C GLY A 432 6.93 -17.41 -17.12
N ILE A 433 7.33 -17.95 -18.28
CA ILE A 433 7.53 -19.39 -18.46
C ILE A 433 8.74 -19.88 -17.66
N LEU A 434 9.87 -19.15 -17.68
CA LEU A 434 11.06 -19.49 -16.90
C LEU A 434 10.80 -19.35 -15.40
N ALA A 435 10.09 -18.31 -14.96
CA ALA A 435 9.69 -18.16 -13.55
C ALA A 435 8.81 -19.33 -13.07
N ASN A 436 7.88 -19.82 -13.90
CA ASN A 436 7.07 -20.99 -13.59
C ASN A 436 7.86 -22.31 -13.62
N ILE A 437 8.78 -22.48 -14.58
CA ILE A 437 9.60 -23.70 -14.68
C ILE A 437 10.55 -23.78 -13.48
N PHE A 438 11.29 -22.72 -13.17
CA PHE A 438 12.26 -22.71 -12.07
C PHE A 438 11.63 -22.52 -10.69
N GLY A 439 10.49 -21.83 -10.59
CA GLY A 439 9.73 -21.70 -9.35
C GLY A 439 8.97 -22.97 -8.93
N SER A 440 8.75 -23.92 -9.86
CA SER A 440 8.00 -25.16 -9.59
C SER A 440 8.81 -26.27 -8.91
N GLY A 441 10.15 -26.21 -8.96
CA GLY A 441 11.03 -27.24 -8.39
C GLY A 441 10.98 -28.60 -9.10
N GLU A 442 10.38 -28.72 -10.30
CA GLU A 442 10.43 -29.95 -11.09
C GLU A 442 11.80 -30.13 -11.77
N ALA A 443 12.34 -31.36 -11.74
CA ALA A 443 13.60 -31.70 -12.40
C ALA A 443 13.44 -31.67 -13.93
N VAL A 444 14.22 -30.84 -14.59
CA VAL A 444 14.21 -30.67 -16.05
C VAL A 444 15.18 -31.67 -16.70
N ASP A 445 14.68 -32.52 -17.60
CA ASP A 445 15.52 -33.43 -18.40
C ASP A 445 16.24 -32.65 -19.51
N LEU A 446 17.49 -32.25 -19.25
CA LEU A 446 18.34 -31.46 -20.13
C LEU A 446 18.64 -32.13 -21.48
N ASP A 447 18.56 -33.46 -21.59
CA ASP A 447 18.87 -34.15 -22.86
C ASP A 447 17.71 -34.09 -23.86
N SER A 448 16.49 -33.79 -23.38
CA SER A 448 15.27 -33.68 -24.20
C SER A 448 15.03 -32.29 -24.82
N ILE A 449 15.87 -31.30 -24.47
CA ILE A 449 15.64 -29.89 -24.79
C ILE A 449 16.24 -29.48 -26.16
N PRO A 450 15.51 -28.72 -27.01
CA PRO A 450 16.03 -28.17 -28.27
C PRO A 450 17.30 -27.34 -28.08
N LYS A 451 18.18 -27.32 -29.10
CA LYS A 451 19.48 -26.66 -29.03
C LYS A 451 19.38 -25.16 -28.75
N GLU A 452 18.34 -24.51 -29.27
CA GLU A 452 18.03 -23.10 -29.07
C GLU A 452 17.69 -22.81 -27.60
N MET A 453 16.95 -23.71 -26.95
CA MET A 453 16.59 -23.61 -25.54
C MET A 453 17.77 -23.96 -24.62
N LYS A 454 18.70 -24.84 -25.06
CA LYS A 454 19.98 -25.04 -24.37
C LYS A 454 20.88 -23.80 -24.40
N GLU A 455 20.93 -23.10 -25.53
CA GLU A 455 21.68 -21.84 -25.62
C GLU A 455 21.04 -20.73 -24.77
N LEU A 456 19.69 -20.65 -24.76
CA LEU A 456 18.97 -19.73 -23.87
C LEU A 456 19.22 -20.04 -22.39
N LEU A 457 19.22 -21.32 -22.00
CA LEU A 457 19.58 -21.76 -20.65
C LEU A 457 21.01 -21.36 -20.30
N ARG A 458 21.99 -21.58 -21.20
CA ARG A 458 23.38 -21.17 -20.98
C ARG A 458 23.53 -19.66 -20.82
N GLN A 459 22.78 -18.88 -21.59
CA GLN A 459 22.73 -17.42 -21.44
C GLN A 459 22.09 -17.04 -20.11
N THR A 460 21.03 -17.74 -19.70
CA THR A 460 20.34 -17.53 -18.41
C THR A 460 21.29 -17.82 -17.25
N ASP A 461 22.03 -18.93 -17.31
CA ASP A 461 23.05 -19.28 -16.32
C ASP A 461 24.13 -18.20 -16.24
N TYR A 462 24.64 -17.75 -17.39
CA TYR A 462 25.65 -16.68 -17.46
C TYR A 462 25.13 -15.37 -16.83
N VAL A 463 23.93 -14.94 -17.22
CA VAL A 463 23.31 -13.71 -16.71
C VAL A 463 23.02 -13.82 -15.22
N THR A 464 22.59 -14.99 -14.75
CA THR A 464 22.34 -15.25 -13.33
C THR A 464 23.65 -15.20 -12.55
N GLU A 465 24.70 -15.86 -13.02
CA GLU A 465 26.00 -15.90 -12.35
C GLU A 465 26.66 -14.51 -12.31
N HIS A 466 26.59 -13.76 -13.43
CA HIS A 466 27.21 -12.45 -13.61
C HIS A 466 26.26 -11.24 -13.39
N TRP A 467 25.12 -11.45 -12.73
CA TRP A 467 24.12 -10.39 -12.53
C TRP A 467 24.71 -9.16 -11.83
N GLY A 468 25.55 -9.37 -10.82
CA GLY A 468 26.16 -8.30 -10.03
C GLY A 468 27.10 -7.42 -10.86
N GLU A 469 27.82 -8.00 -11.81
CA GLU A 469 28.69 -7.29 -12.75
C GLU A 469 27.90 -6.56 -13.83
N ILE A 470 26.85 -7.19 -14.38
CA ILE A 470 26.02 -6.59 -15.44
C ILE A 470 25.29 -5.34 -14.91
N THR A 471 24.77 -5.41 -13.68
CA THR A 471 24.03 -4.31 -13.06
C THR A 471 24.91 -3.28 -12.36
N ALA A 472 26.23 -3.49 -12.29
CA ALA A 472 27.15 -2.68 -11.48
C ALA A 472 27.08 -1.19 -11.80
N ASP A 473 27.05 -0.81 -13.08
CA ASP A 473 26.94 0.59 -13.50
C ASP A 473 25.56 1.18 -13.23
N PHE A 474 24.50 0.37 -13.31
CA PHE A 474 23.12 0.79 -13.04
C PHE A 474 22.89 1.13 -11.57
N VAL A 475 23.47 0.34 -10.66
CA VAL A 475 23.29 0.50 -9.21
C VAL A 475 24.36 1.38 -8.55
N ARG A 476 25.37 1.83 -9.31
CA ARG A 476 26.57 2.51 -8.79
C ARG A 476 26.25 3.70 -7.87
N ASP A 477 25.25 4.49 -8.24
CA ASP A 477 24.91 5.74 -7.56
C ASP A 477 23.76 5.57 -6.55
N LEU A 478 23.30 4.34 -6.28
CA LEU A 478 22.36 4.02 -5.21
C LEU A 478 23.10 3.94 -3.86
N ASP A 479 22.50 4.47 -2.80
CA ASP A 479 23.07 4.38 -1.44
C ASP A 479 22.82 2.99 -0.83
N VAL A 480 21.70 2.37 -1.19
CA VAL A 480 21.32 1.00 -0.84
C VAL A 480 20.79 0.32 -2.09
N VAL A 481 21.27 -0.88 -2.41
CA VAL A 481 20.82 -1.64 -3.58
C VAL A 481 19.68 -2.57 -3.20
N GLY A 482 18.53 -2.41 -3.84
CA GLY A 482 17.35 -3.26 -3.64
C GLY A 482 17.39 -4.53 -4.51
N TYR A 483 17.04 -5.65 -3.90
CA TYR A 483 17.06 -6.99 -4.52
C TYR A 483 15.65 -7.56 -4.51
N ASN A 484 15.04 -7.70 -5.68
CA ASN A 484 13.75 -8.38 -5.85
C ASN A 484 14.01 -9.87 -6.12
N TYR A 485 13.65 -10.74 -5.17
CA TYR A 485 13.72 -12.21 -5.31
C TYR A 485 15.14 -12.76 -5.55
N LEU A 486 16.16 -12.05 -5.04
CA LEU A 486 17.58 -12.39 -5.21
C LEU A 486 18.28 -12.61 -3.86
N ASP A 487 17.56 -13.17 -2.88
CA ASP A 487 18.08 -13.37 -1.53
C ASP A 487 19.23 -14.40 -1.46
N ASP A 488 19.29 -15.31 -2.43
CA ASP A 488 20.41 -16.24 -2.62
C ASP A 488 21.73 -15.53 -3.00
N ARG A 489 21.67 -14.28 -3.47
CA ARG A 489 22.85 -13.48 -3.84
C ARG A 489 23.48 -12.71 -2.69
N TYR A 490 22.79 -12.56 -1.55
CA TYR A 490 23.22 -11.67 -0.47
C TYR A 490 24.66 -11.95 0.00
N GLU A 491 25.04 -13.22 0.12
CA GLU A 491 26.41 -13.59 0.52
C GLU A 491 27.42 -13.30 -0.60
N LYS A 492 27.15 -13.79 -1.81
CA LYS A 492 28.05 -13.64 -2.98
C LYS A 492 28.30 -12.17 -3.29
N ASP A 493 27.24 -11.39 -3.52
CA ASP A 493 27.37 -9.98 -3.90
C ASP A 493 27.86 -9.12 -2.74
N GLY A 494 27.58 -9.52 -1.49
CA GLY A 494 28.16 -8.89 -0.31
C GLY A 494 29.69 -9.07 -0.22
N ASN A 495 30.22 -10.18 -0.75
CA ASN A 495 31.67 -10.43 -0.84
C ASN A 495 32.30 -9.74 -2.06
N ASP A 496 31.65 -9.83 -3.22
CA ASP A 496 32.18 -9.29 -4.48
C ASP A 496 32.13 -7.75 -4.52
N PHE A 497 31.15 -7.15 -3.84
CA PHE A 497 30.96 -5.70 -3.75
C PHE A 497 30.96 -5.26 -2.27
N PRO A 498 32.14 -5.16 -1.62
CA PRO A 498 32.23 -4.94 -0.18
C PRO A 498 31.71 -3.58 0.29
N GLU A 499 31.50 -2.60 -0.59
CA GLU A 499 30.89 -1.31 -0.23
C GLU A 499 29.35 -1.34 -0.34
N ARG A 500 28.77 -2.41 -0.90
CA ARG A 500 27.34 -2.50 -1.19
C ARG A 500 26.54 -2.80 0.07
N LEU A 501 25.56 -1.94 0.35
CA LEU A 501 24.45 -2.24 1.25
C LEU A 501 23.30 -2.83 0.45
N ILE A 502 22.65 -3.85 1.01
CA ILE A 502 21.63 -4.65 0.34
C ILE A 502 20.32 -4.55 1.13
N VAL A 503 19.19 -4.46 0.44
CA VAL A 503 17.87 -4.68 1.06
C VAL A 503 17.04 -5.57 0.14
N GLY A 504 16.37 -6.58 0.69
CA GLY A 504 15.38 -7.34 -0.08
C GLY A 504 14.17 -6.45 -0.32
N THR A 505 13.97 -5.97 -1.54
CA THR A 505 12.85 -5.06 -1.87
C THR A 505 11.58 -5.80 -2.26
N GLU A 506 11.71 -7.07 -2.67
CA GLU A 506 10.62 -8.04 -2.85
C GLU A 506 11.11 -9.44 -2.52
N SER A 507 10.26 -10.23 -1.87
CA SER A 507 10.53 -11.65 -1.59
C SER A 507 9.27 -12.50 -1.65
N TYR A 508 9.46 -13.78 -1.99
CA TYR A 508 8.37 -14.75 -2.06
C TYR A 508 7.86 -15.13 -0.66
N PRO A 509 6.55 -14.99 -0.35
CA PRO A 509 5.99 -15.33 0.96
C PRO A 509 6.30 -16.77 1.37
N ARG A 510 6.24 -17.72 0.44
CA ARG A 510 6.48 -19.15 0.69
C ARG A 510 7.91 -19.46 1.12
N MET A 511 8.88 -18.62 0.74
CA MET A 511 10.30 -18.80 1.04
C MET A 511 10.74 -18.03 2.29
N MET A 512 9.80 -17.39 3.01
CA MET A 512 10.11 -16.39 4.02
C MET A 512 11.01 -16.88 5.17
N LYS A 513 10.95 -18.17 5.54
CA LYS A 513 11.90 -18.74 6.51
C LYS A 513 13.34 -18.61 6.02
N GLN A 514 13.61 -19.05 4.79
CA GLN A 514 14.94 -19.02 4.19
C GLN A 514 15.40 -17.58 3.92
N VAL A 515 14.51 -16.75 3.35
CA VAL A 515 14.79 -15.33 3.09
C VAL A 515 15.21 -14.64 4.38
N TRP A 516 14.45 -14.81 5.46
CA TRP A 516 14.73 -14.14 6.72
C TRP A 516 16.03 -14.62 7.37
N GLU A 517 16.38 -15.90 7.26
CA GLU A 517 17.68 -16.39 7.72
C GLU A 517 18.84 -15.76 6.96
N ARG A 518 18.74 -15.66 5.63
CA ARG A 518 19.73 -14.98 4.78
C ARG A 518 19.84 -13.50 5.10
N THR A 519 18.73 -12.82 5.35
CA THR A 519 18.68 -11.43 5.81
C THR A 519 19.37 -11.25 7.17
N MET A 520 19.21 -12.20 8.09
CA MET A 520 19.79 -12.13 9.43
C MET A 520 21.27 -12.53 9.44
N ALA A 521 21.75 -13.30 8.47
CA ALA A 521 23.13 -13.80 8.41
C ALA A 521 24.17 -12.68 8.19
N HIS A 522 23.77 -11.55 7.62
CA HIS A 522 24.69 -10.47 7.24
C HIS A 522 24.20 -9.10 7.73
N SER A 523 25.08 -8.29 8.33
CA SER A 523 24.76 -6.93 8.79
C SER A 523 24.43 -5.97 7.65
N TYR A 524 25.15 -6.09 6.54
CA TYR A 524 24.99 -5.26 5.34
C TYR A 524 23.70 -5.56 4.54
N VAL A 525 22.95 -6.60 4.92
CA VAL A 525 21.59 -6.83 4.43
C VAL A 525 20.62 -6.17 5.42
N LEU A 526 20.06 -5.03 5.06
CA LEU A 526 19.33 -4.15 5.98
C LEU A 526 17.98 -4.72 6.43
N GLY A 527 17.39 -5.60 5.63
CA GLY A 527 16.10 -6.23 5.89
C GLY A 527 15.48 -6.80 4.62
N ASP A 528 14.18 -7.09 4.69
CA ASP A 528 13.40 -7.70 3.61
C ASP A 528 12.00 -7.09 3.53
N PHE A 529 11.43 -7.04 2.33
CA PHE A 529 10.07 -6.60 2.04
C PHE A 529 9.33 -7.69 1.25
N THR A 530 8.34 -8.30 1.89
CA THR A 530 7.59 -9.41 1.26
C THR A 530 6.55 -8.95 0.24
N TRP A 531 6.31 -9.77 -0.78
CA TRP A 531 5.22 -9.58 -1.75
C TRP A 531 4.01 -10.48 -1.44
N THR A 532 2.96 -10.03 -0.75
CA THR A 532 2.73 -8.67 -0.21
C THR A 532 2.28 -8.70 1.24
N ALA A 533 2.36 -7.54 1.92
CA ALA A 533 1.88 -7.38 3.29
C ALA A 533 0.35 -7.34 3.36
N PHE A 534 -0.30 -6.84 2.30
CA PHE A 534 -1.74 -6.68 2.19
C PHE A 534 -2.15 -7.06 0.76
N ASP A 535 -3.21 -7.84 0.64
CA ASP A 535 -3.75 -8.22 -0.66
C ASP A 535 -4.37 -7.02 -1.36
N TYR A 536 -4.44 -7.09 -2.68
CA TYR A 536 -4.76 -5.94 -3.54
C TYR A 536 -5.57 -6.38 -4.75
N LEU A 537 -6.22 -5.41 -5.39
CA LEU A 537 -6.99 -5.63 -6.61
C LEU A 537 -6.04 -5.70 -7.82
N GLY A 538 -6.35 -6.58 -8.78
CA GLY A 538 -5.51 -6.77 -9.95
C GLY A 538 -4.41 -7.81 -9.76
N GLU A 539 -3.47 -7.88 -10.72
CA GLU A 539 -2.54 -9.01 -10.89
C GLU A 539 -3.22 -10.35 -10.60
N SER A 540 -4.39 -10.52 -11.22
CA SER A 540 -5.39 -11.50 -10.82
C SER A 540 -4.77 -12.88 -10.72
N GLY A 541 -4.65 -13.37 -9.49
CA GLY A 541 -4.26 -14.73 -9.18
C GLY A 541 -2.78 -14.98 -9.04
N ILE A 542 -1.89 -14.00 -8.96
CA ILE A 542 -0.46 -14.34 -8.80
C ILE A 542 -0.14 -15.24 -7.58
N GLY A 543 -0.96 -15.21 -6.54
CA GLY A 543 -0.86 -16.01 -5.32
C GLY A 543 -1.79 -17.23 -5.23
N HIS A 544 -2.27 -17.77 -6.36
CA HIS A 544 -3.24 -18.88 -6.35
C HIS A 544 -2.64 -20.24 -5.93
N ALA A 545 -3.54 -21.13 -5.52
CA ALA A 545 -3.30 -22.57 -5.42
C ALA A 545 -4.34 -23.31 -6.27
N PHE A 546 -3.89 -24.27 -7.08
CA PHE A 546 -4.73 -25.11 -7.92
C PHE A 546 -4.61 -26.59 -7.56
N TYR A 547 -5.60 -27.37 -7.98
CA TYR A 547 -5.68 -28.80 -7.72
C TYR A 547 -5.83 -29.59 -9.02
N ASP A 548 -5.03 -30.65 -9.15
CA ASP A 548 -5.09 -31.63 -10.24
C ASP A 548 -4.92 -31.03 -11.66
N GLN A 549 -4.31 -29.84 -11.75
CA GLN A 549 -3.98 -29.16 -13.00
C GLN A 549 -2.60 -28.48 -12.91
N LYS A 550 -2.01 -28.16 -14.06
CA LYS A 550 -0.81 -27.30 -14.10
C LYS A 550 -1.23 -25.88 -13.79
N GLY A 551 -0.48 -25.19 -12.92
CA GLY A 551 -0.73 -23.78 -12.62
C GLY A 551 -0.43 -22.85 -13.80
N GLY A 552 -0.98 -21.64 -13.75
CA GLY A 552 -0.64 -20.51 -14.62
C GLY A 552 0.13 -19.44 -13.84
N LEU A 553 0.43 -18.29 -14.45
CA LEU A 553 0.90 -17.12 -13.68
C LEU A 553 -0.28 -16.29 -13.17
N PHE A 554 -1.30 -16.11 -14.00
CA PHE A 554 -2.51 -15.35 -13.71
C PHE A 554 -3.76 -16.25 -13.81
N CYS A 555 -4.85 -15.79 -13.19
CA CYS A 555 -6.17 -16.40 -13.22
C CYS A 555 -7.11 -15.62 -14.13
N GLU A 556 -8.04 -16.33 -14.77
CA GLU A 556 -9.08 -15.74 -15.60
C GLU A 556 -10.22 -15.14 -14.75
N TYR A 557 -11.08 -14.35 -15.39
CA TYR A 557 -12.32 -13.87 -14.80
C TYR A 557 -13.14 -15.04 -14.23
N PRO A 558 -13.77 -14.93 -13.05
CA PRO A 558 -13.99 -13.72 -12.24
C PRO A 558 -12.95 -13.48 -11.13
N TRP A 559 -11.75 -14.06 -11.25
CA TRP A 559 -10.67 -13.76 -10.31
C TRP A 559 -10.28 -12.28 -10.41
N HIS A 560 -10.05 -11.58 -9.29
CA HIS A 560 -9.75 -10.15 -9.31
C HIS A 560 -8.72 -9.65 -8.29
N LEU A 561 -8.13 -10.54 -7.49
CA LEU A 561 -7.15 -10.19 -6.45
C LEU A 561 -5.78 -10.79 -6.75
N GLY A 562 -4.71 -10.21 -6.22
CA GLY A 562 -3.39 -10.85 -6.23
C GLY A 562 -3.40 -12.19 -5.47
N TYR A 563 -4.11 -12.24 -4.34
CA TYR A 563 -4.22 -13.36 -3.39
C TYR A 563 -2.88 -13.82 -2.78
N CYS A 564 -1.89 -12.92 -2.72
CA CYS A 564 -0.55 -13.16 -2.18
C CYS A 564 -0.28 -12.42 -0.85
N GLY A 565 -1.26 -11.64 -0.37
CA GLY A 565 -1.12 -10.84 0.85
C GLY A 565 -1.11 -11.64 2.15
N ASP A 566 -0.32 -11.20 3.12
CA ASP A 566 -0.38 -11.62 4.52
C ASP A 566 -1.74 -11.32 5.18
N TYR A 567 -2.34 -10.20 4.78
CA TYR A 567 -3.72 -9.82 5.05
C TYR A 567 -4.54 -9.94 3.77
N ASP A 568 -5.78 -10.41 3.86
CA ASP A 568 -6.71 -10.35 2.73
C ASP A 568 -7.14 -8.91 2.42
N LEU A 569 -7.88 -8.72 1.32
CA LEU A 569 -8.37 -7.41 0.86
C LEU A 569 -9.13 -6.61 1.94
N CYS A 570 -9.76 -7.29 2.88
CA CYS A 570 -10.54 -6.68 3.94
C CYS A 570 -9.71 -6.45 5.22
N GLY A 571 -8.42 -6.76 5.23
CA GLY A 571 -7.53 -6.61 6.37
C GLY A 571 -7.70 -7.69 7.43
N PHE A 572 -8.13 -8.87 7.03
CA PHE A 572 -8.10 -10.02 7.92
C PHE A 572 -6.88 -10.88 7.63
N ILE A 573 -6.17 -11.26 8.69
CA ILE A 573 -4.91 -12.01 8.55
C ILE A 573 -5.13 -13.39 7.91
N ARG A 574 -4.26 -13.75 6.99
CA ARG A 574 -4.21 -15.04 6.29
C ARG A 574 -3.14 -15.96 6.91
N PRO A 575 -3.15 -17.27 6.62
CA PRO A 575 -2.18 -18.22 7.16
C PRO A 575 -0.71 -17.79 7.01
N GLN A 576 -0.30 -17.28 5.84
CA GLN A 576 1.07 -16.77 5.63
C GLN A 576 1.44 -15.63 6.58
N GLY A 577 0.50 -14.74 6.92
CA GLY A 577 0.73 -13.68 7.91
C GLY A 577 0.87 -14.21 9.33
N LYS A 578 0.19 -15.32 9.67
CA LYS A 578 0.39 -16.00 10.95
C LYS A 578 1.76 -16.68 11.02
N PHE A 579 2.19 -17.32 9.93
CA PHE A 579 3.54 -17.87 9.81
C PHE A 579 4.60 -16.77 10.00
N ARG A 580 4.42 -15.60 9.39
CA ARG A 580 5.33 -14.47 9.54
C ARG A 580 5.42 -13.94 10.97
N ARG A 581 4.29 -13.84 11.67
CA ARG A 581 4.27 -13.49 13.10
C ARG A 581 5.10 -14.48 13.92
N LEU A 582 5.02 -15.77 13.61
CA LEU A 582 5.81 -16.81 14.27
C LEU A 582 7.30 -16.66 13.96
N LEU A 583 7.66 -16.41 12.70
CA LEU A 583 9.04 -16.15 12.29
C LEU A 583 9.65 -14.96 13.03
N TRP A 584 8.89 -13.88 13.19
CA TRP A 584 9.29 -12.66 13.90
C TRP A 584 9.02 -12.68 15.41
N LYS A 585 8.70 -13.86 15.97
CA LYS A 585 8.45 -14.06 17.41
C LYS A 585 7.36 -13.14 18.00
N LYS A 586 6.40 -12.74 17.17
CA LYS A 586 5.14 -12.07 17.56
C LYS A 586 4.01 -13.07 17.83
N GLU A 587 4.24 -14.33 17.49
CA GLU A 587 3.43 -15.50 17.83
C GLU A 587 4.37 -16.57 18.39
N THR A 588 4.05 -17.15 19.54
CA THR A 588 4.90 -18.19 20.19
C THR A 588 4.17 -19.52 20.35
N ALA A 589 2.84 -19.50 20.36
CA ALA A 589 2.03 -20.71 20.26
C ALA A 589 2.09 -21.25 18.81
N PRO A 590 1.93 -22.58 18.61
CA PRO A 590 1.82 -23.12 17.26
C PRO A 590 0.58 -22.57 16.57
N VAL A 591 0.61 -22.40 15.26
CA VAL A 591 -0.57 -21.99 14.48
C VAL A 591 -1.16 -23.24 13.82
N ILE A 592 -2.45 -23.47 14.04
CA ILE A 592 -3.16 -24.61 13.45
C ILE A 592 -3.87 -24.13 12.19
N THR A 593 -3.53 -24.71 11.05
CA THR A 593 -4.31 -24.54 9.82
C THR A 593 -4.68 -25.89 9.25
N VAL A 594 -5.76 -25.93 8.48
CA VAL A 594 -6.29 -27.15 7.88
C VAL A 594 -6.46 -26.90 6.40
N LEU A 595 -5.91 -27.79 5.56
CA LEU A 595 -6.23 -27.83 4.14
C LEU A 595 -7.74 -28.01 4.00
N ARG A 596 -8.38 -27.19 3.16
CA ARG A 596 -9.81 -27.32 2.87
C ARG A 596 -10.15 -28.80 2.56
N PRO A 597 -11.00 -29.48 3.36
CA PRO A 597 -11.20 -30.92 3.22
C PRO A 597 -11.70 -31.37 1.84
N GLU A 598 -12.36 -30.49 1.09
CA GLU A 598 -12.77 -30.69 -0.31
C GLU A 598 -11.59 -30.98 -1.24
N HIS A 599 -10.38 -30.61 -0.81
CA HIS A 599 -9.13 -30.74 -1.55
C HIS A 599 -8.22 -31.85 -1.00
N PHE A 600 -8.65 -32.58 0.03
CA PHE A 600 -7.87 -33.68 0.57
C PHE A 600 -7.59 -34.76 -0.49
N GLY A 601 -6.32 -35.15 -0.61
CA GLY A 601 -5.87 -36.16 -1.58
C GLY A 601 -5.64 -35.65 -3.00
N LYS A 602 -5.94 -34.38 -3.30
CA LYS A 602 -5.63 -33.76 -4.61
C LYS A 602 -4.17 -33.30 -4.67
N LYS A 603 -3.58 -33.25 -5.88
CA LYS A 603 -2.24 -32.69 -6.07
C LYS A 603 -2.34 -31.17 -6.11
N GLU A 604 -1.84 -30.51 -5.07
CA GLU A 604 -1.78 -29.06 -4.94
C GLU A 604 -0.59 -28.49 -5.73
N ALA A 605 -0.86 -27.47 -6.56
CA ALA A 605 0.15 -26.65 -7.22
C ALA A 605 -0.02 -25.20 -6.76
N VAL A 606 0.97 -24.69 -6.01
CA VAL A 606 0.98 -23.33 -5.45
C VAL A 606 1.91 -22.48 -6.30
N SER A 607 1.46 -21.29 -6.71
CA SER A 607 2.28 -20.33 -7.43
C SER A 607 3.46 -19.81 -6.58
N ALA A 608 4.42 -19.12 -7.20
CA ALA A 608 5.60 -18.61 -6.48
C ALA A 608 5.26 -17.60 -5.37
N TRP A 609 4.23 -16.76 -5.58
CA TRP A 609 3.71 -15.82 -4.59
C TRP A 609 2.58 -16.40 -3.73
N GLY A 610 2.18 -17.64 -4.00
CA GLY A 610 1.06 -18.28 -3.34
C GLY A 610 1.41 -18.87 -1.98
N TRP A 611 0.36 -19.29 -1.29
CA TRP A 611 0.43 -20.09 -0.08
C TRP A 611 -0.50 -21.30 -0.25
N ALA A 612 -0.29 -22.35 0.55
CA ALA A 612 -1.21 -23.48 0.55
C ALA A 612 -2.63 -23.02 0.88
N ASP A 613 -3.65 -23.60 0.22
CA ASP A 613 -5.06 -23.22 0.44
C ASP A 613 -5.60 -23.87 1.72
N VAL A 614 -5.13 -23.33 2.84
CA VAL A 614 -5.43 -23.74 4.20
C VAL A 614 -6.23 -22.65 4.93
N THR A 615 -7.03 -23.04 5.92
CA THR A 615 -7.80 -22.11 6.75
C THR A 615 -7.52 -22.33 8.24
N GLU A 616 -7.59 -21.25 9.03
CA GLU A 616 -7.53 -21.29 10.51
C GLU A 616 -8.94 -21.62 11.05
N SER A 617 -9.44 -22.82 10.73
CA SER A 617 -10.75 -23.34 11.13
C SER A 617 -10.68 -24.84 11.41
N TYR A 618 -11.47 -25.30 12.39
CA TYR A 618 -11.70 -26.73 12.67
C TYR A 618 -13.20 -27.08 12.61
N SER A 619 -13.88 -26.47 11.63
CA SER A 619 -15.32 -26.65 11.43
C SER A 619 -15.63 -26.95 9.98
N PHE A 620 -15.89 -28.22 9.70
CA PHE A 620 -16.14 -28.75 8.35
C PHE A 620 -17.39 -29.66 8.35
N PRO A 621 -18.60 -29.08 8.45
CA PRO A 621 -19.83 -29.86 8.47
C PRO A 621 -19.93 -30.78 7.23
N GLY A 622 -20.24 -32.06 7.45
CA GLY A 622 -20.34 -33.06 6.37
C GLY A 622 -19.05 -33.82 6.08
N PHE A 623 -17.93 -33.47 6.71
CA PHE A 623 -16.66 -34.19 6.62
C PHE A 623 -16.38 -35.10 7.81
N GLU A 624 -17.35 -35.34 8.70
CA GLU A 624 -17.16 -36.13 9.92
C GLU A 624 -16.63 -37.55 9.59
N GLY A 625 -15.57 -37.96 10.28
CA GLY A 625 -14.91 -39.24 10.07
C GLY A 625 -14.08 -39.35 8.77
N LYS A 626 -13.93 -38.26 8.01
CA LYS A 626 -13.02 -38.19 6.85
C LYS A 626 -11.60 -37.82 7.31
N GLU A 627 -10.62 -38.20 6.50
CA GLU A 627 -9.26 -37.69 6.68
C GLU A 627 -9.18 -36.22 6.27
N ILE A 628 -8.42 -35.45 7.03
CA ILE A 628 -8.07 -34.05 6.76
C ILE A 628 -6.55 -33.87 6.92
N ARG A 629 -5.97 -32.88 6.24
CA ARG A 629 -4.56 -32.50 6.38
C ARG A 629 -4.44 -31.25 7.26
N LEU A 630 -3.67 -31.37 8.33
CA LEU A 630 -3.23 -30.25 9.16
C LEU A 630 -1.92 -29.71 8.61
N ASP A 631 -1.81 -28.40 8.51
CA ASP A 631 -0.57 -27.67 8.26
C ASP A 631 -0.32 -26.80 9.51
N ILE A 632 0.59 -27.26 10.37
CA ILE A 632 0.87 -26.65 11.68
C ILE A 632 2.15 -25.84 11.57
N TYR A 633 2.10 -24.55 11.92
CA TYR A 633 3.29 -23.70 11.95
C TYR A 633 3.89 -23.69 13.35
N SER A 634 5.17 -24.02 13.47
CA SER A 634 5.89 -24.02 14.75
C SER A 634 7.39 -23.80 14.54
N ASP A 635 8.04 -23.13 15.48
CA ASP A 635 9.50 -22.98 15.58
C ASP A 635 10.09 -23.81 16.75
N ALA A 636 9.30 -24.73 17.31
CA ALA A 636 9.70 -25.62 18.40
C ALA A 636 10.43 -26.87 17.88
N ASP A 637 10.88 -27.76 18.77
CA ASP A 637 11.54 -29.02 18.38
C ASP A 637 10.50 -30.06 17.92
N GLU A 638 9.40 -30.16 18.68
CA GLU A 638 8.28 -31.05 18.39
C GLU A 638 6.94 -30.34 18.63
N VAL A 639 5.88 -30.87 18.02
CA VAL A 639 4.49 -30.50 18.33
C VAL A 639 3.70 -31.74 18.75
N GLU A 640 2.87 -31.61 19.79
CA GLU A 640 1.93 -32.64 20.23
C GLU A 640 0.52 -32.25 19.79
N ILE A 641 -0.14 -33.15 19.06
CA ILE A 641 -1.49 -32.94 18.52
C ILE A 641 -2.49 -33.71 19.39
N ARG A 642 -3.51 -33.01 19.88
CA ARG A 642 -4.63 -33.59 20.63
C ARG A 642 -5.94 -33.31 19.94
N ILE A 643 -6.78 -34.34 19.81
CA ILE A 643 -8.17 -34.21 19.38
C ILE A 643 -9.05 -34.67 20.53
N ASN A 644 -9.96 -33.81 20.97
CA ASN A 644 -10.89 -34.09 22.08
C ASN A 644 -10.16 -34.55 23.37
N GLY A 645 -8.98 -33.98 23.61
CA GLY A 645 -8.12 -34.28 24.77
C GLY A 645 -7.22 -35.52 24.62
N ILE A 646 -7.40 -36.30 23.57
CA ILE A 646 -6.63 -37.53 23.29
C ILE A 646 -5.40 -37.15 22.46
N VAL A 647 -4.21 -37.58 22.90
CA VAL A 647 -2.97 -37.41 22.13
C VAL A 647 -3.05 -38.31 20.90
N ILE A 648 -3.04 -37.69 19.72
CA ILE A 648 -3.05 -38.38 18.43
C ILE A 648 -1.62 -38.68 18.00
N ASP A 649 -0.73 -37.70 18.12
CA ASP A 649 0.67 -37.85 17.77
C ASP A 649 1.57 -36.80 18.42
N ARG A 650 2.87 -37.06 18.41
CA ARG A 650 3.92 -36.07 18.63
C ARG A 650 4.91 -36.13 17.48
N VAL A 651 5.10 -35.00 16.81
CA VAL A 651 5.82 -34.92 15.53
C VAL A 651 6.96 -33.91 15.64
N GLU A 652 8.13 -34.27 15.14
CA GLU A 652 9.26 -33.34 14.99
C GLU A 652 8.92 -32.23 14.01
N VAL A 653 9.31 -31.00 14.34
CA VAL A 653 9.11 -29.84 13.47
C VAL A 653 10.21 -29.82 12.41
N PRO A 654 9.86 -29.83 11.10
CA PRO A 654 10.86 -29.76 10.05
C PRO A 654 11.50 -28.38 9.97
N GLU A 655 12.62 -28.28 9.26
CA GLU A 655 13.34 -27.02 9.04
C GLU A 655 12.45 -25.94 8.38
N THR A 656 11.45 -26.33 7.60
CA THR A 656 10.48 -25.39 6.98
C THR A 656 9.55 -24.71 7.98
N TYR A 657 9.51 -25.17 9.24
CA TYR A 657 8.58 -24.75 10.30
C TYR A 657 7.11 -25.13 10.02
N ILE A 658 6.84 -25.97 9.03
CA ILE A 658 5.48 -26.40 8.67
C ILE A 658 5.38 -27.92 8.82
N VAL A 659 4.72 -28.38 9.88
CA VAL A 659 4.39 -29.79 10.10
C VAL A 659 3.11 -30.13 9.34
N GLN A 660 3.20 -31.05 8.37
CA GLN A 660 2.03 -31.58 7.67
C GLN A 660 1.62 -32.93 8.27
N LYS A 661 0.36 -33.05 8.72
CA LYS A 661 -0.15 -34.25 9.36
C LYS A 661 -1.59 -34.58 8.96
N ASN A 662 -1.83 -35.81 8.54
CA ASN A 662 -3.18 -36.30 8.30
C ASN A 662 -3.80 -36.83 9.61
N VAL A 663 -5.05 -36.46 9.87
CA VAL A 663 -5.85 -36.94 11.00
C VAL A 663 -7.28 -37.22 10.56
N ILE A 664 -8.02 -38.00 11.34
CA ILE A 664 -9.47 -38.17 11.16
C ILE A 664 -10.17 -36.96 11.79
N TYR A 665 -11.04 -36.31 11.02
CA TYR A 665 -11.84 -35.19 11.51
C TYR A 665 -12.94 -35.68 12.44
N GLU A 666 -12.86 -35.25 13.70
CA GLU A 666 -13.90 -35.41 14.70
C GLU A 666 -14.31 -34.03 15.21
N PRO A 667 -15.59 -33.64 15.12
CA PRO A 667 -16.08 -32.40 15.72
C PRO A 667 -15.70 -32.29 17.19
N GLY A 668 -15.24 -31.11 17.61
CA GLY A 668 -14.86 -30.83 18.99
C GLY A 668 -13.71 -29.85 19.09
N VAL A 669 -12.60 -30.25 19.70
CA VAL A 669 -11.44 -29.37 19.90
C VAL A 669 -10.18 -30.07 19.41
N ILE A 670 -9.45 -29.39 18.53
CA ILE A 670 -8.06 -29.70 18.24
C ILE A 670 -7.18 -28.75 19.05
N GLU A 671 -6.20 -29.31 19.76
CA GLU A 671 -5.17 -28.57 20.50
C GLU A 671 -3.80 -29.02 19.99
N VAL A 672 -2.91 -28.06 19.74
CA VAL A 672 -1.51 -28.32 19.39
C VAL A 672 -0.62 -27.63 20.40
N ALA A 673 0.32 -28.36 20.98
CA ALA A 673 1.28 -27.83 21.95
C ALA A 673 2.71 -27.92 21.43
N ASN A 674 3.46 -26.84 21.55
CA ASN A 674 4.90 -26.84 21.29
C ASN A 674 5.66 -27.63 22.36
N TYR A 675 6.74 -28.28 21.96
CA TYR A 675 7.70 -28.91 22.84
C TYR A 675 9.11 -28.44 22.53
N ARG A 676 9.85 -28.01 23.56
CA ARG A 676 11.26 -27.65 23.47
C ARG A 676 12.05 -28.38 24.54
N ASP A 677 13.13 -29.04 24.17
CA ASP A 677 13.92 -29.90 25.07
C ASP A 677 13.04 -30.92 25.84
N GLY A 678 12.03 -31.48 25.16
CA GLY A 678 11.06 -32.41 25.74
C GLY A 678 10.05 -31.81 26.73
N LYS A 679 10.05 -30.48 26.95
CA LYS A 679 9.09 -29.78 27.82
C LYS A 679 7.95 -29.19 27.03
N ARG A 680 6.72 -29.37 27.52
CA ARG A 680 5.51 -28.76 26.95
C ARG A 680 5.55 -27.25 27.17
N MET A 681 5.36 -26.50 26.10
CA MET A 681 5.36 -25.04 26.05
C MET A 681 3.95 -24.51 25.79
N GLU A 682 3.84 -23.36 25.13
CA GLU A 682 2.57 -22.78 24.70
C GLU A 682 1.80 -23.74 23.78
N SER A 683 0.47 -23.68 23.90
CA SER A 683 -0.44 -24.40 23.01
C SER A 683 -1.45 -23.43 22.39
N SER A 684 -2.00 -23.84 21.25
CA SER A 684 -3.15 -23.21 20.63
C SER A 684 -4.25 -24.25 20.39
N SER A 685 -5.48 -23.79 20.19
CA SER A 685 -6.59 -24.68 19.91
C SER A 685 -7.58 -24.07 18.94
N LEU A 686 -8.18 -24.90 18.10
CA LEU A 686 -9.36 -24.56 17.30
C LEU A 686 -10.54 -25.43 17.75
N LYS A 687 -11.73 -24.84 17.73
CA LYS A 687 -12.97 -25.50 18.16
C LYS A 687 -13.96 -25.55 17.01
N THR A 688 -14.68 -26.66 16.90
CA THR A 688 -15.82 -26.77 15.99
C THR A 688 -16.96 -25.88 16.47
N VAL A 689 -17.46 -25.01 15.57
CA VAL A 689 -18.55 -24.07 15.85
C VAL A 689 -19.89 -24.56 15.29
N GLY A 690 -20.98 -24.04 15.84
CA GLY A 690 -22.33 -24.32 15.36
C GLY A 690 -22.70 -23.53 14.10
N LYS A 691 -23.93 -23.72 13.62
CA LYS A 691 -24.50 -22.88 12.55
C LYS A 691 -24.60 -21.43 12.99
N ALA A 692 -24.49 -20.50 12.03
CA ALA A 692 -24.71 -19.10 12.30
C ALA A 692 -26.12 -18.86 12.83
N SER A 693 -26.22 -17.95 13.80
CA SER A 693 -27.47 -17.57 14.47
C SER A 693 -27.70 -16.05 14.48
N ALA A 694 -26.63 -15.26 14.28
CA ALA A 694 -26.69 -13.80 14.22
C ALA A 694 -25.54 -13.23 13.38
N LEU A 695 -25.60 -11.92 13.11
CA LEU A 695 -24.47 -11.14 12.63
C LEU A 695 -23.91 -10.27 13.76
N ARG A 696 -22.60 -10.28 13.94
CA ARG A 696 -21.88 -9.35 14.82
C ARG A 696 -21.29 -8.22 13.98
N LEU A 697 -21.58 -6.99 14.35
CA LEU A 697 -21.00 -5.79 13.75
C LEU A 697 -20.04 -5.14 14.74
N THR A 698 -18.80 -4.92 14.31
CA THR A 698 -17.75 -4.32 15.15
C THR A 698 -17.09 -3.16 14.42
N ALA A 699 -17.14 -1.95 15.00
CA ALA A 699 -16.40 -0.81 14.49
C ALA A 699 -14.88 -1.06 14.61
N ALA A 700 -14.13 -0.85 13.53
CA ALA A 700 -12.68 -0.88 13.58
C ALA A 700 -12.14 0.35 14.33
N ARG A 701 -11.02 0.18 15.01
CA ARG A 701 -10.33 1.26 15.72
C ARG A 701 -9.51 2.11 14.74
N THR A 702 -9.79 3.39 14.71
CA THR A 702 -9.10 4.44 13.94
C THR A 702 -9.18 5.75 14.72
N ASP A 703 -8.15 6.58 14.65
CA ASP A 703 -8.15 7.94 15.19
C ASP A 703 -8.70 8.94 14.14
N ALA A 704 -8.59 8.63 12.85
CA ALA A 704 -9.27 9.33 11.77
C ALA A 704 -10.77 8.99 11.69
N ASN A 705 -11.58 9.94 11.21
CA ASN A 705 -13.04 9.89 11.23
C ASN A 705 -13.71 10.26 9.90
N ASP A 706 -12.96 10.28 8.80
CA ASP A 706 -13.46 10.57 7.46
C ASP A 706 -14.40 9.46 6.93
N VAL A 707 -14.15 8.20 7.31
CA VAL A 707 -15.07 7.08 7.17
C VAL A 707 -15.12 6.20 8.42
N GLN A 708 -16.24 5.50 8.61
CA GLN A 708 -16.41 4.47 9.62
C GLN A 708 -16.25 3.08 8.99
N ILE A 709 -15.34 2.29 9.55
CA ILE A 709 -15.08 0.92 9.10
C ILE A 709 -15.78 -0.04 10.07
N VAL A 710 -16.54 -1.00 9.54
CA VAL A 710 -17.32 -1.98 10.30
C VAL A 710 -17.01 -3.38 9.78
N VAL A 711 -16.55 -4.25 10.69
CA VAL A 711 -16.41 -5.68 10.44
C VAL A 711 -17.75 -6.36 10.70
N VAL A 712 -18.22 -7.16 9.73
CA VAL A 712 -19.44 -7.97 9.84
C VAL A 712 -19.04 -9.44 9.91
N GLU A 713 -19.50 -10.17 10.93
CA GLU A 713 -19.21 -11.59 11.13
C GLU A 713 -20.49 -12.40 11.36
N ALA A 714 -20.61 -13.54 10.69
CA ALA A 714 -21.59 -14.57 11.08
C ALA A 714 -21.09 -15.27 12.35
N VAL A 715 -21.97 -15.34 13.36
CA VAL A 715 -21.65 -15.96 14.66
C VAL A 715 -22.68 -17.00 15.08
N ASP A 716 -22.23 -18.07 15.72
CA ASP A 716 -23.09 -19.11 16.28
C ASP A 716 -23.79 -18.65 17.57
N SER A 717 -24.58 -19.54 18.19
CA SER A 717 -25.31 -19.22 19.43
C SER A 717 -24.42 -18.95 20.64
N HIS A 718 -23.12 -19.23 20.53
CA HIS A 718 -22.11 -18.93 21.55
C HIS A 718 -21.31 -17.66 21.23
N GLY A 719 -21.59 -17.01 20.09
CA GLY A 719 -20.88 -15.81 19.64
C GLY A 719 -19.55 -16.09 18.95
N GLU A 720 -19.27 -17.34 18.60
CA GLU A 720 -18.06 -17.73 17.87
C GLU A 720 -18.26 -17.52 16.36
N ARG A 721 -17.23 -17.03 15.65
CA ARG A 721 -17.29 -16.83 14.19
C ARG A 721 -17.57 -18.17 13.50
N VAL A 722 -18.44 -18.18 12.49
CA VAL A 722 -18.78 -19.35 11.67
C VAL A 722 -18.12 -19.26 10.29
N PRO A 723 -16.91 -19.82 10.07
CA PRO A 723 -16.13 -19.54 8.88
C PRO A 723 -16.72 -20.13 7.59
N TYR A 724 -17.47 -21.22 7.71
CA TYR A 724 -18.12 -21.88 6.57
C TYR A 724 -19.46 -21.23 6.18
N ASP A 725 -19.88 -20.15 6.85
CA ASP A 725 -21.09 -19.42 6.47
C ASP A 725 -20.80 -18.48 5.30
N CYS A 726 -21.46 -18.75 4.16
CA CYS A 726 -21.37 -17.97 2.94
C CYS A 726 -22.73 -17.32 2.60
N SER A 727 -23.50 -16.91 3.61
CA SER A 727 -24.80 -16.28 3.40
C SER A 727 -24.67 -14.94 2.66
N LYS A 728 -25.63 -14.64 1.79
CA LYS A 728 -25.78 -13.29 1.23
C LYS A 728 -26.40 -12.35 2.26
N ILE A 729 -25.72 -11.23 2.51
CA ILE A 729 -26.10 -10.22 3.49
C ILE A 729 -26.34 -8.86 2.81
N SER A 730 -27.16 -8.01 3.44
CA SER A 730 -27.52 -6.68 2.95
C SER A 730 -27.67 -5.66 4.07
N VAL A 731 -27.35 -4.40 3.79
CA VAL A 731 -27.67 -3.25 4.65
C VAL A 731 -29.16 -2.94 4.50
N CYS A 732 -29.97 -3.23 5.52
CA CYS A 732 -31.43 -3.02 5.47
C CYS A 732 -31.88 -1.71 6.11
N THR A 733 -31.07 -1.12 6.99
CA THR A 733 -31.31 0.19 7.59
C THR A 733 -29.99 0.91 7.72
N LEU A 734 -29.94 2.14 7.23
CA LEU A 734 -28.79 3.04 7.36
C LEU A 734 -29.31 4.45 7.63
N GLU A 735 -28.91 5.03 8.76
CA GLU A 735 -29.32 6.37 9.18
C GLU A 735 -28.08 7.28 9.29
N ASN A 736 -28.15 8.50 8.72
CA ASN A 736 -27.10 9.53 8.74
C ASN A 736 -25.75 9.10 8.11
N ALA A 737 -25.75 8.14 7.18
CA ALA A 737 -24.56 7.69 6.48
C ALA A 737 -24.90 7.10 5.10
N ARG A 738 -23.88 6.91 4.28
CA ARG A 738 -23.95 6.19 3.00
C ARG A 738 -22.89 5.08 2.95
N VAL A 739 -23.16 4.04 2.17
CA VAL A 739 -22.19 2.97 1.91
C VAL A 739 -21.11 3.51 0.98
N ALA A 740 -19.86 3.52 1.45
CA ALA A 740 -18.68 3.82 0.63
C ALA A 740 -18.10 2.53 0.00
N GLY A 741 -18.24 1.40 0.69
CA GLY A 741 -17.90 0.08 0.15
C GLY A 741 -18.44 -1.04 1.03
N PHE A 742 -18.86 -2.16 0.43
CA PHE A 742 -19.30 -3.36 1.14
C PHE A 742 -18.88 -4.62 0.38
N GLY A 743 -18.11 -5.49 1.01
CA GLY A 743 -17.60 -6.69 0.34
C GLY A 743 -16.74 -7.58 1.21
N THR A 744 -16.07 -8.52 0.54
CA THR A 744 -15.23 -9.53 1.17
C THR A 744 -13.88 -9.67 0.46
N GLY A 745 -12.95 -10.41 1.06
CA GLY A 745 -11.67 -10.78 0.45
C GLY A 745 -11.74 -12.05 -0.40
N ASN A 746 -12.92 -12.42 -0.92
CA ASN A 746 -13.04 -13.58 -1.80
C ASN A 746 -12.36 -13.28 -3.15
N PRO A 747 -11.31 -14.00 -3.56
CA PRO A 747 -10.62 -13.73 -4.82
C PRO A 747 -11.46 -13.99 -6.06
N VAL A 748 -12.49 -14.83 -5.97
CA VAL A 748 -13.34 -15.27 -7.08
C VAL A 748 -14.78 -14.82 -6.82
N SER A 749 -15.12 -13.64 -7.29
CA SER A 749 -16.45 -13.04 -7.10
C SER A 749 -16.80 -12.16 -8.29
N GLU A 750 -18.08 -12.01 -8.58
CA GLU A 750 -18.64 -11.04 -9.54
C GLU A 750 -19.31 -9.85 -8.82
N GLU A 751 -19.31 -9.85 -7.48
CA GLU A 751 -19.99 -8.83 -6.69
C GLU A 751 -19.32 -7.45 -6.85
N ASN A 752 -20.14 -6.41 -6.73
CA ASN A 752 -19.72 -5.02 -6.85
C ASN A 752 -19.69 -4.37 -5.45
N PHE A 753 -18.54 -3.81 -5.10
CA PHE A 753 -18.29 -3.27 -3.77
C PHE A 753 -19.09 -2.00 -3.44
N THR A 754 -19.68 -1.34 -4.44
CA THR A 754 -20.47 -0.11 -4.23
C THR A 754 -21.95 -0.39 -3.96
N THR A 755 -22.35 -1.66 -3.88
CA THR A 755 -23.73 -2.07 -3.56
C THR A 755 -23.95 -2.20 -2.06
N ASP A 756 -25.21 -2.33 -1.65
CA ASP A 756 -25.62 -2.55 -0.27
C ASP A 756 -25.67 -4.04 0.12
N THR A 757 -25.14 -4.95 -0.72
CA THR A 757 -25.14 -6.40 -0.48
C THR A 757 -23.79 -7.04 -0.78
N CYS A 758 -23.45 -8.11 -0.06
CA CYS A 758 -22.35 -8.99 -0.43
C CYS A 758 -22.58 -10.41 0.11
N THR A 759 -21.81 -11.37 -0.39
CA THR A 759 -21.79 -12.74 0.09
C THR A 759 -20.62 -12.93 1.04
N LEU A 760 -20.89 -13.43 2.26
CA LEU A 760 -19.85 -13.68 3.25
C LEU A 760 -18.76 -14.61 2.70
N TYR A 761 -17.52 -14.36 3.09
CA TYR A 761 -16.36 -15.21 2.80
C TYR A 761 -15.60 -15.47 4.08
N GLU A 762 -15.32 -16.73 4.41
CA GLU A 762 -14.78 -17.13 5.72
C GLU A 762 -15.65 -16.61 6.89
N GLY A 763 -16.97 -16.53 6.69
CA GLY A 763 -17.94 -16.05 7.68
C GLY A 763 -17.89 -14.56 7.96
N ARG A 764 -17.22 -13.75 7.12
CA ARG A 764 -16.98 -12.33 7.37
C ARG A 764 -17.08 -11.44 6.13
N ALA A 765 -17.32 -10.16 6.37
CA ALA A 765 -17.30 -9.08 5.39
C ALA A 765 -16.81 -7.77 6.03
N LEU A 766 -16.48 -6.79 5.20
CA LEU A 766 -16.12 -5.44 5.61
C LEU A 766 -17.12 -4.45 5.00
N LEU A 767 -17.61 -3.53 5.82
CA LEU A 767 -18.50 -2.43 5.44
C LEU A 767 -17.84 -1.11 5.79
N VAL A 768 -17.73 -0.20 4.83
CA VAL A 768 -17.21 1.16 5.02
C VAL A 768 -18.35 2.14 4.79
N LEU A 769 -18.57 3.02 5.77
CA LEU A 769 -19.64 3.99 5.82
C LEU A 769 -19.07 5.40 5.84
N GLU A 770 -19.62 6.28 5.03
CA GLU A 770 -19.33 7.71 5.12
C GLU A 770 -20.49 8.41 5.81
N LYS A 771 -20.21 9.09 6.93
CA LYS A 771 -21.23 9.85 7.66
C LYS A 771 -21.68 11.05 6.82
N GLU A 772 -22.99 11.27 6.76
CA GLU A 772 -23.54 12.50 6.16
C GLU A 772 -23.26 13.72 7.03
N ASP A 773 -23.20 13.50 8.34
CA ASP A 773 -22.93 14.50 9.37
C ASP A 773 -22.07 13.86 10.45
N ALA A 774 -20.84 14.36 10.62
CA ALA A 774 -19.87 13.81 11.55
C ALA A 774 -20.35 13.88 13.02
N GLU A 775 -21.27 14.80 13.35
CA GLU A 775 -21.78 15.01 14.70
C GLU A 775 -23.01 14.16 15.03
N LYS A 776 -23.60 13.49 14.03
CA LYS A 776 -24.79 12.64 14.24
C LYS A 776 -24.42 11.19 14.44
N GLU A 777 -25.18 10.53 15.31
CA GLU A 777 -25.10 9.08 15.48
C GLU A 777 -25.53 8.40 14.16
N CYS A 778 -24.69 7.48 13.70
CA CYS A 778 -24.99 6.60 12.57
C CYS A 778 -25.52 5.27 13.12
N ARG A 779 -26.66 4.82 12.59
CA ARG A 779 -27.23 3.50 12.90
C ARG A 779 -27.21 2.65 11.65
N VAL A 780 -26.68 1.44 11.76
CA VAL A 780 -26.63 0.46 10.67
C VAL A 780 -27.20 -0.88 11.13
N VAL A 781 -28.06 -1.46 10.31
CA VAL A 781 -28.61 -2.81 10.49
C VAL A 781 -28.32 -3.63 9.24
N VAL A 782 -27.66 -4.77 9.43
CA VAL A 782 -27.34 -5.73 8.37
C VAL A 782 -28.14 -7.00 8.60
N THR A 783 -28.69 -7.56 7.52
CA THR A 783 -29.48 -8.80 7.55
C THR A 783 -28.96 -9.80 6.52
N GLY A 784 -29.05 -11.08 6.81
CA GLY A 784 -28.78 -12.17 5.86
C GLY A 784 -29.89 -13.19 5.88
N ASN A 785 -30.22 -13.75 4.72
CA ASN A 785 -31.15 -14.88 4.63
C ASN A 785 -30.34 -16.17 4.52
N ASP A 786 -30.38 -17.00 5.55
CA ASP A 786 -30.14 -18.43 5.40
C ASP A 786 -31.51 -19.10 5.11
N ALA A 787 -31.54 -20.24 4.44
CA ALA A 787 -32.76 -20.88 3.91
C ALA A 787 -33.86 -21.18 4.95
N LEU A 788 -33.58 -20.99 6.25
CA LEU A 788 -34.45 -21.28 7.38
C LEU A 788 -34.53 -20.16 8.45
N TRP A 789 -33.67 -19.13 8.44
CA TRP A 789 -33.64 -18.06 9.44
C TRP A 789 -33.03 -16.75 8.92
N ILE A 790 -33.42 -15.63 9.54
CA ILE A 790 -32.88 -14.29 9.26
C ILE A 790 -31.72 -14.04 10.23
N LEU A 791 -30.51 -13.91 9.71
CA LEU A 791 -29.37 -13.39 10.46
C LEU A 791 -29.52 -11.87 10.56
N THR A 792 -29.28 -11.27 11.73
CA THR A 792 -29.37 -9.82 11.91
C THR A 792 -28.27 -9.33 12.84
N GLY A 793 -27.76 -8.13 12.57
CA GLY A 793 -26.86 -7.41 13.44
C GLY A 793 -27.09 -5.91 13.34
N GLU A 794 -26.96 -5.20 14.46
CA GLU A 794 -27.15 -3.75 14.57
C GLU A 794 -25.93 -3.12 15.25
N LEU A 795 -25.51 -1.97 14.75
CA LEU A 795 -24.47 -1.15 15.37
C LEU A 795 -24.89 0.32 15.36
N LYS A 796 -24.65 1.00 16.48
CA LYS A 796 -24.74 2.45 16.61
C LYS A 796 -23.34 3.02 16.79
N ILE A 797 -22.96 3.93 15.90
CA ILE A 797 -21.67 4.61 15.88
C ILE A 797 -21.94 6.07 16.23
N LYS A 798 -21.26 6.56 17.27
CA LYS A 798 -21.36 7.98 17.67
C LYS A 798 -20.54 8.86 16.76
#